data_AF-A0A814MJM3-F1
#
_entry.id   AF-A0A814MJM3-F1
#
_cell.length_a   1.000
_cell.length_b   1.000
_cell.length_c   1.000
_cell.angle_alpha   90.00
_cell.angle_beta   90.00
_cell.angle_gamma   90.00
#
_symmetry.space_group_name_H-M   'P 1'
#
loop_
_entity.id
_entity.type
_entity.pdbx_description
1 polymer ?
#
loop_
_entity_poly.entity_id
_entity_poly.type
_entity_poly.pdbx_seq_one_letter_code
_entity_poly.pdbx_strand_id
1 'polypeptide(L)'
;MFILEQEQESNDNSENPAVDVEKLFSENGDSPELMLNELSDQDMIIAADKLSNNETLNKLELSGVAIGEEVGQYLADILRNNTALTTIGLSSNTIETAGAQLLVDPFRNSKTLNEIRFMSNEIDDEGVQLLTNALRNNTTMTNLHLRANRVGVKGAQHVADALRNNKTLTELALTNNNIDEATQHVLDTSKKSTELVIAEVDEKNNEKRTKTSDVSQEYDDNFEEDMDNVEKNLPDEELSSRLSNYDEDSREGQFYENKSSQNESSSQPIAENSEYDNVDEEDDGTYQGVPLSEITNVCQQPPTIIDMKDVCERTHTFLIKPFKYTSTDPDAEPQAFYENGTYVDEWDQNYVRLPCSQSYINKNGTQRWSIIQESLIKLQHLAETHMASMDDIKETIEECAGRNYELNCLERLLNEVYTVDERAHFMSIVLSNICTLALNVDKICSRPPPLLRIGSNRTVTMSQKQAASLLSCAFFCLFPRRFNQKVGSEYENYQNPNFNTLFQGGRKGGTTWKLQKLKCVFHYFHRITEKMPNGVISFRRYQLPESCVPKWTESTEPLCKIHVTKNKTIEDMDGLLQVDFANKYIGGGVMNEGCVQEEIRFVICPEMLLSLLLCEVIQPNECIFLIGCERFSSYRGYSTSFQFKDNYIDETPKDSWGRKLCHVVAMDAIAFYNRSSQYTIKNMKRELIKAYTCFRVPAALTDLKAGIATGNWGCGAFNGNKQLKAIIQLIAASQAGRPLVYLTFRDQNLVLSFYKVYKYLLDEKATVKDLCTYLQQYTTLYNKITLFDYIIETPVSSL
;
A
#
# COMPACT_ATOMS: atom_id res chain seq x y z
N MET A 1 43.64 -30.51 18.01
CA MET A 1 44.96 -30.00 18.44
C MET A 1 45.14 -28.67 17.72
N PHE A 2 45.09 -27.57 18.49
CA PHE A 2 45.18 -26.15 18.09
C PHE A 2 44.13 -25.61 17.10
N ILE A 3 43.02 -25.17 17.68
CA ILE A 3 42.17 -24.06 17.20
C ILE A 3 42.81 -22.78 17.74
N LEU A 4 43.03 -21.78 16.89
CA LEU A 4 43.26 -20.39 17.31
C LEU A 4 41.93 -19.67 17.16
N GLU A 5 41.27 -19.44 18.30
CA GLU A 5 40.22 -18.45 18.47
C GLU A 5 40.87 -17.07 18.35
N GLN A 6 40.39 -16.25 17.42
CA GLN A 6 40.41 -14.80 17.58
C GLN A 6 38.97 -14.36 17.78
N GLU A 7 38.70 -13.94 19.02
CA GLU A 7 37.52 -13.17 19.42
C GLU A 7 37.46 -11.90 18.57
N GLN A 8 36.40 -11.74 17.78
CA GLN A 8 35.94 -10.44 17.34
C GLN A 8 34.77 -10.04 18.24
N GLU A 9 35.03 -9.06 19.10
CA GLU A 9 34.02 -8.32 19.85
C GLU A 9 32.93 -7.83 18.90
N SER A 10 31.69 -8.25 19.17
CA SER A 10 30.49 -7.77 18.53
C SER A 10 30.24 -6.32 18.95
N ASN A 11 30.71 -5.36 18.13
CA ASN A 11 30.18 -4.01 18.12
C ASN A 11 28.74 -4.04 17.59
N ASP A 12 27.81 -4.26 18.51
CA ASP A 12 26.38 -4.03 18.34
C ASP A 12 26.11 -2.52 18.37
N ASN A 13 26.29 -1.89 17.21
CA ASN A 13 25.89 -0.53 16.87
C ASN A 13 25.99 -0.39 15.35
N SER A 14 25.00 -0.92 14.62
CA SER A 14 24.80 -0.55 13.22
C SER A 14 23.49 0.22 13.08
N GLU A 15 23.47 1.42 13.67
CA GLU A 15 22.92 2.55 12.93
C GLU A 15 23.61 2.53 11.56
N ASN A 16 22.84 2.59 10.48
CA ASN A 16 23.40 2.96 9.19
C ASN A 16 24.17 4.26 9.45
N PRO A 17 25.50 4.34 9.25
CA PRO A 17 26.25 5.50 9.68
C PRO A 17 25.59 6.71 9.03
N ALA A 18 25.03 7.61 9.85
CA ALA A 18 24.44 8.84 9.38
C ALA A 18 25.44 9.45 8.41
N VAL A 19 24.99 9.72 7.18
CA VAL A 19 25.85 10.35 6.20
C VAL A 19 26.25 11.67 6.84
N ASP A 20 27.54 11.82 7.16
CA ASP A 20 28.03 13.02 7.82
C ASP A 20 27.99 14.16 6.81
N VAL A 21 26.83 14.81 6.71
CA VAL A 21 26.56 15.91 5.80
C VAL A 21 27.53 17.06 6.07
N GLU A 22 27.92 17.30 7.33
CA GLU A 22 28.96 18.26 7.69
C GLU A 22 30.30 17.91 7.04
N LYS A 23 30.74 16.66 7.17
CA LYS A 23 31.96 16.18 6.54
C LYS A 23 31.91 16.23 5.02
N LEU A 24 30.80 15.84 4.39
CA LEU A 24 30.62 15.89 2.93
C LEU A 24 30.75 17.31 2.36
N PHE A 25 30.17 18.32 3.01
CA PHE A 25 30.32 19.72 2.61
C PHE A 25 31.69 20.27 2.95
N SER A 26 32.37 19.76 3.99
CA SER A 26 33.76 20.15 4.31
C SER A 26 34.79 19.58 3.34
N GLU A 27 34.57 18.36 2.83
CA GLU A 27 35.45 17.67 1.88
C GLU A 27 35.20 18.13 0.44
N ASN A 28 33.98 18.59 0.12
CA ASN A 28 33.57 19.03 -1.22
C ASN A 28 33.23 20.53 -1.31
N GLY A 29 33.55 21.35 -0.30
CA GLY A 29 33.07 22.74 -0.17
C GLY A 29 33.43 23.69 -1.32
N ASP A 30 34.48 23.36 -2.08
CA ASP A 30 34.91 24.09 -3.27
C ASP A 30 34.63 23.35 -4.60
N SER A 31 34.01 22.16 -4.56
CA SER A 31 33.70 21.38 -5.77
C SER A 31 32.45 21.95 -6.46
N PRO A 32 32.48 22.22 -7.78
CA PRO A 32 31.29 22.68 -8.51
C PRO A 32 30.27 21.57 -8.76
N GLU A 33 30.57 20.32 -8.37
CA GLU A 33 29.70 19.15 -8.54
C GLU A 33 29.63 18.35 -7.23
N LEU A 34 28.41 17.94 -6.85
CA LEU A 34 28.13 17.13 -5.67
C LEU A 34 27.19 15.99 -6.05
N MET A 35 27.55 14.77 -5.66
CA MET A 35 26.72 13.58 -5.83
C MET A 35 26.30 13.05 -4.47
N LEU A 36 25.00 12.88 -4.28
CA LEU A 36 24.38 12.41 -3.06
C LEU A 36 23.46 11.23 -3.40
N ASN A 37 23.79 10.07 -2.84
CA ASN A 37 23.03 8.84 -3.05
C ASN A 37 22.58 8.27 -1.71
N GLU A 38 21.45 7.57 -1.71
CA GLU A 38 20.97 6.80 -0.53
C GLU A 38 20.77 7.65 0.73
N LEU A 39 20.45 8.95 0.57
CA LEU A 39 20.14 9.84 1.68
C LEU A 39 18.79 9.47 2.31
N SER A 40 18.72 9.54 3.64
CA SER A 40 17.45 9.51 4.35
C SER A 40 16.74 10.87 4.27
N ASP A 41 15.44 10.93 4.60
CA ASP A 41 14.68 12.18 4.66
C ASP A 41 15.34 13.22 5.60
N GLN A 42 15.95 12.77 6.71
CA GLN A 42 16.66 13.63 7.66
C GLN A 42 17.96 14.18 7.09
N ASP A 43 18.71 13.36 6.35
CA ASP A 43 19.93 13.82 5.68
C ASP A 43 19.59 14.88 4.62
N MET A 44 18.44 14.74 3.94
CA MET A 44 17.95 15.74 3.00
C MET A 44 17.51 17.04 3.67
N ILE A 45 16.92 17.00 4.87
CA ILE A 45 16.60 18.22 5.63
C ILE A 45 17.88 18.99 5.96
N ILE A 46 18.89 18.30 6.48
CA ILE A 46 20.17 18.90 6.85
C ILE A 46 20.90 19.43 5.60
N ALA A 47 20.86 18.68 4.50
CA ALA A 47 21.46 19.10 3.25
C ALA A 47 20.71 20.29 2.61
N ALA A 48 19.39 20.40 2.79
CA ALA A 48 18.58 21.41 2.11
C ALA A 48 18.95 22.85 2.49
N ASP A 49 19.19 23.14 3.77
CA ASP A 49 19.59 24.48 4.21
C ASP A 49 20.94 24.90 3.61
N LYS A 50 21.90 23.96 3.58
CA LYS A 50 23.22 24.17 2.98
C LYS A 50 23.16 24.33 1.47
N LEU A 51 22.39 23.47 0.79
CA LEU A 51 22.24 23.50 -0.66
C LEU A 51 21.47 24.75 -1.13
N SER A 52 20.47 25.20 -0.37
CA SER A 52 19.67 26.39 -0.71
C SER A 52 20.51 27.67 -0.78
N ASN A 53 21.49 27.79 0.11
CA ASN A 53 22.36 28.97 0.23
C ASN A 53 23.74 28.78 -0.44
N ASN A 54 23.96 27.66 -1.14
CA ASN A 54 25.25 27.37 -1.75
C ASN A 54 25.44 28.19 -3.04
N GLU A 55 26.47 29.04 -3.06
CA GLU A 55 26.80 29.94 -4.17
C GLU A 55 27.84 29.36 -5.16
N THR A 56 28.44 28.20 -4.88
CA THR A 56 29.57 27.63 -5.64
C THR A 56 29.21 26.36 -6.41
N LEU A 57 28.16 25.64 -5.98
CA LEU A 57 27.74 24.36 -6.53
C LEU A 57 26.92 24.56 -7.81
N ASN A 58 27.43 24.04 -8.92
CA ASN A 58 26.77 24.15 -10.23
C ASN A 58 25.99 22.90 -10.60
N LYS A 59 26.40 21.72 -10.12
CA LYS A 59 25.73 20.45 -10.42
C LYS A 59 25.43 19.65 -9.16
N LEU A 60 24.19 19.20 -9.05
CA LEU A 60 23.73 18.34 -7.96
C LEU A 60 23.14 17.06 -8.54
N GLU A 61 23.71 15.91 -8.22
CA GLU A 61 23.15 14.60 -8.57
C GLU A 61 22.54 13.98 -7.31
N LEU A 62 21.23 13.71 -7.35
CA LEU A 62 20.46 13.02 -6.33
C LEU A 62 19.88 11.75 -6.97
N SER A 63 20.34 10.58 -6.54
CA SER A 63 19.79 9.31 -7.03
C SER A 63 19.51 8.33 -5.89
N GLY A 64 18.36 7.64 -5.96
CA GLY A 64 17.96 6.66 -4.96
C GLY A 64 17.55 7.25 -3.60
N VAL A 65 17.10 8.50 -3.57
CA VAL A 65 16.72 9.24 -2.34
C VAL A 65 15.21 9.14 -2.05
N ALA A 66 14.42 8.46 -2.90
CA ALA A 66 12.96 8.34 -2.76
C ALA A 66 12.27 9.70 -2.49
N ILE A 67 12.13 10.51 -3.53
CA ILE A 67 11.56 11.87 -3.42
C ILE A 67 10.04 11.78 -3.27
N GLY A 68 9.58 11.55 -2.04
CA GLY A 68 8.18 11.72 -1.63
C GLY A 68 7.78 13.20 -1.52
N GLU A 69 6.55 13.48 -1.06
CA GLU A 69 6.02 14.86 -0.96
C GLU A 69 6.90 15.78 -0.08
N GLU A 70 7.44 15.26 1.02
CA GLU A 70 8.27 16.03 1.96
C GLU A 70 9.67 16.34 1.39
N VAL A 71 10.37 15.32 0.89
CA VAL A 71 11.68 15.50 0.22
C VAL A 71 11.55 16.34 -1.05
N GLY A 72 10.45 16.18 -1.79
CA GLY A 72 10.12 16.99 -2.96
C GLY A 72 9.93 18.46 -2.63
N GLN A 73 9.38 18.77 -1.45
CA GLN A 73 9.24 20.15 -0.99
C GLN A 73 10.60 20.77 -0.64
N TYR A 74 11.48 20.04 0.06
CA TYR A 74 12.84 20.50 0.33
C TYR A 74 13.62 20.73 -0.96
N LEU A 75 13.48 19.83 -1.93
CA LEU A 75 14.09 19.98 -3.25
C LEU A 75 13.56 21.21 -3.99
N ALA A 76 12.26 21.46 -3.90
CA ALA A 76 11.65 22.66 -4.49
C ALA A 76 12.18 23.94 -3.85
N ASP A 77 12.39 23.94 -2.53
CA ASP A 77 12.93 25.10 -1.81
C ASP A 77 14.42 25.34 -2.12
N ILE A 78 15.23 24.28 -2.24
CA ILE A 78 16.61 24.36 -2.73
C ILE A 78 16.64 25.03 -4.10
N LEU A 79 15.83 24.53 -5.05
CA LEU A 79 15.80 25.04 -6.42
C LEU A 79 15.22 26.46 -6.54
N ARG A 80 14.38 26.89 -5.59
CA ARG A 80 13.81 28.24 -5.57
C ARG A 80 14.82 29.27 -5.08
N ASN A 81 15.63 28.91 -4.09
CA ASN A 81 16.53 29.84 -3.41
C ASN A 81 17.95 29.83 -4.01
N ASN A 82 18.38 28.69 -4.55
CA ASN A 82 19.73 28.56 -5.09
C ASN A 82 19.90 29.34 -6.40
N THR A 83 20.96 30.16 -6.48
CA THR A 83 21.28 31.00 -7.63
C THR A 83 22.52 30.55 -8.42
N ALA A 84 23.12 29.41 -8.07
CA ALA A 84 24.34 28.89 -8.69
C ALA A 84 24.09 27.61 -9.52
N LEU A 85 23.15 26.76 -9.09
CA LEU A 85 22.86 25.47 -9.72
C LEU A 85 22.40 25.65 -11.17
N THR A 86 23.13 24.97 -12.07
CA THR A 86 22.84 24.90 -13.50
C THR A 86 22.34 23.52 -13.93
N THR A 87 22.68 22.46 -13.20
CA THR A 87 22.29 21.08 -13.51
C THR A 87 21.79 20.35 -12.28
N ILE A 88 20.66 19.67 -12.40
CA ILE A 88 20.20 18.73 -11.38
C ILE A 88 19.84 17.37 -11.96
N GLY A 89 20.44 16.32 -11.41
CA GLY A 89 20.05 14.95 -11.69
C GLY A 89 19.18 14.40 -10.59
N LEU A 90 18.01 13.90 -10.95
CA LEU A 90 17.01 13.37 -10.04
C LEU A 90 16.60 11.95 -10.45
N SER A 91 17.52 11.20 -11.04
CA SER A 91 17.18 9.91 -11.65
C SER A 91 16.90 8.83 -10.59
N SER A 92 15.93 7.96 -10.87
CA SER A 92 15.55 6.83 -10.00
C SER A 92 15.04 7.23 -8.60
N ASN A 93 14.17 8.24 -8.52
CA ASN A 93 13.67 8.78 -7.25
C ASN A 93 12.15 8.65 -7.05
N THR A 94 11.41 7.97 -7.93
CA THR A 94 9.93 7.80 -7.80
C THR A 94 9.18 9.12 -7.60
N ILE A 95 9.57 10.15 -8.35
CA ILE A 95 8.96 11.48 -8.27
C ILE A 95 7.45 11.43 -8.60
N GLU A 96 7.05 10.59 -9.56
CA GLU A 96 5.67 10.46 -10.03
C GLU A 96 5.05 11.84 -10.40
N THR A 97 3.72 11.91 -10.54
CA THR A 97 3.04 13.17 -10.88
C THR A 97 3.04 14.17 -9.72
N ALA A 98 2.97 13.69 -8.48
CA ALA A 98 2.95 14.53 -7.29
C ALA A 98 4.29 15.26 -7.07
N GLY A 99 5.41 14.56 -7.19
CA GLY A 99 6.73 15.20 -7.11
C GLY A 99 6.99 16.13 -8.30
N ALA A 100 6.52 15.77 -9.51
CA ALA A 100 6.63 16.64 -10.68
C ALA A 100 5.88 17.98 -10.46
N GLN A 101 4.72 17.95 -9.80
CA GLN A 101 3.96 19.14 -9.43
C GLN A 101 4.72 20.07 -8.49
N LEU A 102 5.43 19.53 -7.49
CA LEU A 102 6.22 20.35 -6.55
C LEU A 102 7.38 21.07 -7.24
N LEU A 103 7.90 20.48 -8.32
CA LEU A 103 8.99 21.05 -9.11
C LEU A 103 8.52 22.09 -10.15
N VAL A 104 7.21 22.24 -10.39
CA VAL A 104 6.65 23.18 -11.40
C VAL A 104 7.08 24.62 -11.15
N ASP A 105 6.92 25.13 -9.93
CA ASP A 105 7.20 26.53 -9.62
C ASP A 105 8.71 26.85 -9.58
N PRO A 106 9.57 26.03 -8.95
CA PRO A 106 11.01 26.19 -9.06
C PRO A 106 11.49 26.11 -10.51
N PHE A 107 10.96 25.15 -11.28
CA PHE A 107 11.32 24.99 -12.68
C PHE A 107 10.85 26.17 -13.54
N ARG A 108 9.65 26.71 -13.32
CA ARG A 108 9.14 27.87 -14.08
C ARG A 108 9.96 29.13 -13.85
N ASN A 109 10.41 29.36 -12.61
CA ASN A 109 10.98 30.64 -12.19
C ASN A 109 12.52 30.63 -12.06
N SER A 110 13.17 29.46 -12.20
CA SER A 110 14.63 29.37 -12.09
C SER A 110 15.34 30.23 -13.14
N LYS A 111 16.33 31.00 -12.68
CA LYS A 111 17.13 31.90 -13.52
C LYS A 111 18.47 31.30 -13.97
N THR A 112 18.84 30.14 -13.43
CA THR A 112 20.17 29.54 -13.61
C THR A 112 20.14 28.08 -14.06
N LEU A 113 19.05 27.36 -13.76
CA LEU A 113 18.93 25.94 -14.07
C LEU A 113 18.75 25.75 -15.58
N ASN A 114 19.70 25.04 -16.20
CA ASN A 114 19.76 24.77 -17.63
C ASN A 114 19.44 23.30 -17.94
N GLU A 115 19.71 22.38 -17.00
CA GLU A 115 19.52 20.94 -17.22
C GLU A 115 18.84 20.25 -16.03
N ILE A 116 17.83 19.42 -16.33
CA ILE A 116 17.21 18.52 -15.35
C ILE A 116 17.05 17.09 -15.89
N ARG A 117 17.43 16.10 -15.07
CA ARG A 117 17.35 14.68 -15.44
C ARG A 117 16.38 13.91 -14.55
N PHE A 118 15.26 13.50 -15.13
CA PHE A 118 14.19 12.72 -14.50
C PHE A 118 14.18 11.25 -14.92
N MET A 119 15.32 10.64 -15.24
CA MET A 119 15.31 9.26 -15.74
C MET A 119 14.71 8.29 -14.71
N SER A 120 13.78 7.42 -15.12
CA SER A 120 13.19 6.38 -14.25
C SER A 120 12.50 6.91 -12.98
N ASN A 121 11.58 7.85 -13.15
CA ASN A 121 10.85 8.49 -12.04
C ASN A 121 9.34 8.25 -12.03
N GLU A 122 8.84 7.39 -12.92
CA GLU A 122 7.42 7.05 -13.01
C GLU A 122 6.49 8.25 -13.31
N ILE A 123 7.03 9.32 -13.90
CA ILE A 123 6.24 10.50 -14.30
C ILE A 123 5.32 10.10 -15.46
N ASP A 124 4.01 10.28 -15.30
CA ASP A 124 3.01 9.96 -16.30
C ASP A 124 2.63 11.16 -17.20
N ASP A 125 1.58 11.00 -18.00
CA ASP A 125 1.08 12.05 -18.91
C ASP A 125 0.74 13.36 -18.20
N GLU A 126 0.18 13.30 -16.99
CA GLU A 126 -0.21 14.47 -16.21
C GLU A 126 1.03 15.14 -15.61
N GLY A 127 1.95 14.36 -15.06
CA GLY A 127 3.23 14.89 -14.58
C GLY A 127 4.01 15.61 -15.67
N VAL A 128 4.02 15.07 -16.89
CA VAL A 128 4.63 15.73 -18.05
C VAL A 128 3.86 16.97 -18.48
N GLN A 129 2.53 16.96 -18.42
CA GLN A 129 1.72 18.15 -18.71
C GLN A 129 2.10 19.32 -17.78
N LEU A 130 2.30 19.03 -16.49
CA LEU A 130 2.70 20.03 -15.50
C LEU A 130 4.08 20.62 -15.79
N LEU A 131 5.08 19.76 -16.01
CA LEU A 131 6.45 20.17 -16.34
C LEU A 131 6.50 20.97 -17.65
N THR A 132 5.75 20.54 -18.67
CA THR A 132 5.71 21.22 -19.97
C THR A 132 4.95 22.55 -19.93
N ASN A 133 3.93 22.69 -19.07
CA ASN A 133 3.28 23.98 -18.81
C ASN A 133 4.23 24.97 -18.13
N ALA A 134 5.07 24.51 -17.21
CA ALA A 134 6.13 25.34 -16.63
C ALA A 134 7.20 25.71 -17.67
N LEU A 135 7.58 24.77 -18.53
CA LEU A 135 8.56 24.97 -19.60
C LEU A 135 8.17 26.07 -20.57
N ARG A 136 6.87 26.25 -20.87
CA ARG A 136 6.39 27.29 -21.81
C ARG A 136 6.84 28.71 -21.44
N ASN A 137 7.01 28.99 -20.14
CA ASN A 137 7.38 30.31 -19.63
C ASN A 137 8.82 30.36 -19.07
N ASN A 138 9.49 29.21 -18.97
CA ASN A 138 10.89 29.16 -18.57
C ASN A 138 11.79 29.60 -19.74
N THR A 139 12.80 30.43 -19.47
CA THR A 139 13.71 31.01 -20.47
C THR A 139 15.17 30.58 -20.29
N THR A 140 15.44 29.58 -19.46
CA THR A 140 16.79 29.19 -19.02
C THR A 140 17.09 27.71 -19.30
N MET A 141 16.08 26.86 -19.16
CA MET A 141 16.16 25.42 -19.41
C MET A 141 16.51 25.13 -20.87
N THR A 142 17.63 24.44 -21.07
CA THR A 142 18.12 23.97 -22.36
C THR A 142 17.99 22.46 -22.50
N ASN A 143 18.05 21.68 -21.41
CA ASN A 143 18.11 20.20 -21.46
C ASN A 143 17.10 19.57 -20.49
N LEU A 144 16.12 18.82 -21.01
CA LEU A 144 15.10 18.11 -20.22
C LEU A 144 15.13 16.62 -20.52
N HIS A 145 15.57 15.80 -19.56
CA HIS A 145 15.66 14.35 -19.76
C HIS A 145 14.53 13.62 -19.01
N LEU A 146 13.60 13.06 -19.76
CA LEU A 146 12.43 12.30 -19.29
C LEU A 146 12.49 10.82 -19.71
N ARG A 147 13.70 10.28 -19.95
CA ARG A 147 13.90 8.89 -20.36
C ARG A 147 13.31 7.90 -19.35
N ALA A 148 12.73 6.79 -19.84
CA ALA A 148 12.28 5.68 -19.00
C ALA A 148 11.22 6.07 -17.93
N ASN A 149 10.25 6.92 -18.29
CA ASN A 149 9.10 7.29 -17.46
C ASN A 149 7.82 6.61 -18.00
N ARG A 150 6.63 7.07 -17.59
CA ARG A 150 5.32 6.54 -18.01
C ARG A 150 4.62 7.47 -19.00
N VAL A 151 5.39 8.17 -19.83
CA VAL A 151 4.85 9.14 -20.80
C VAL A 151 4.17 8.41 -21.94
N GLY A 152 2.86 8.56 -22.04
CA GLY A 152 2.03 8.04 -23.11
C GLY A 152 1.80 9.07 -24.22
N VAL A 153 0.76 8.80 -25.03
CA VAL A 153 0.36 9.63 -26.17
C VAL A 153 0.00 11.06 -25.73
N LYS A 154 -0.73 11.23 -24.63
CA LYS A 154 -1.19 12.55 -24.19
C LYS A 154 -0.03 13.41 -23.69
N GLY A 155 0.88 12.84 -22.90
CA GLY A 155 2.07 13.53 -22.41
C GLY A 155 2.99 13.94 -23.55
N ALA A 156 3.20 13.06 -24.54
CA ALA A 156 3.93 13.40 -25.75
C ALA A 156 3.29 14.54 -26.55
N GLN A 157 1.97 14.63 -26.59
CA GLN A 157 1.25 15.74 -27.21
C GLN A 157 1.46 17.06 -26.45
N HIS A 158 1.42 17.03 -25.12
CA HIS A 158 1.73 18.19 -24.28
C HIS A 158 3.16 18.70 -24.48
N VAL A 159 4.11 17.79 -24.62
CA VAL A 159 5.50 18.13 -24.98
C VAL A 159 5.54 18.80 -26.34
N ALA A 160 4.93 18.21 -27.37
CA ALA A 160 4.89 18.79 -28.72
C ALA A 160 4.31 20.21 -28.71
N ASP A 161 3.24 20.46 -27.98
CA ASP A 161 2.63 21.79 -27.85
C ASP A 161 3.50 22.79 -27.09
N ALA A 162 4.22 22.34 -26.06
CA ALA A 162 5.16 23.19 -25.33
C ALA A 162 6.37 23.58 -26.19
N LEU A 163 6.90 22.63 -26.99
CA LEU A 163 8.02 22.86 -27.91
C LEU A 163 7.69 23.89 -29.00
N ARG A 164 6.42 24.07 -29.39
CA ARG A 164 6.05 25.13 -30.35
C ARG A 164 6.28 26.54 -29.83
N ASN A 165 6.28 26.72 -28.51
CA ASN A 165 6.33 28.04 -27.87
C ASN A 165 7.63 28.28 -27.11
N ASN A 166 8.28 27.22 -26.62
CA ASN A 166 9.57 27.32 -25.96
C ASN A 166 10.70 27.48 -26.99
N LYS A 167 11.59 28.46 -26.79
CA LYS A 167 12.71 28.78 -27.69
C LYS A 167 14.08 28.50 -27.08
N THR A 168 14.12 27.96 -25.87
CA THR A 168 15.35 27.82 -25.08
C THR A 168 15.79 26.37 -24.93
N LEU A 169 14.85 25.43 -24.97
CA LEU A 169 15.15 24.01 -24.94
C LEU A 169 15.89 23.61 -26.23
N THR A 170 17.07 23.01 -26.08
CA THR A 170 17.94 22.50 -27.14
C THR A 170 18.06 20.98 -27.12
N GLU A 171 17.80 20.33 -25.98
CA GLU A 171 17.83 18.88 -25.82
C GLU A 171 16.60 18.35 -25.05
N LEU A 172 15.99 17.30 -25.58
CA LEU A 172 14.85 16.61 -24.96
C LEU A 172 15.00 15.10 -25.14
N ALA A 173 15.10 14.36 -24.03
CA ALA A 173 15.20 12.90 -24.06
C ALA A 173 13.89 12.25 -23.60
N LEU A 174 13.16 11.59 -24.51
CA LEU A 174 11.91 10.87 -24.22
C LEU A 174 11.99 9.36 -24.50
N THR A 175 13.18 8.81 -24.71
CA THR A 175 13.35 7.38 -25.03
C THR A 175 12.84 6.47 -23.90
N ASN A 176 12.45 5.23 -24.23
CA ASN A 176 11.89 4.26 -23.28
C ASN A 176 10.61 4.72 -22.55
N ASN A 177 9.74 5.47 -23.22
CA ASN A 177 8.39 5.82 -22.75
C ASN A 177 7.30 5.07 -23.55
N ASN A 178 6.03 5.22 -23.18
CA ASN A 178 4.85 4.60 -23.80
C ASN A 178 4.31 5.40 -25.02
N ILE A 179 5.21 5.93 -25.85
CA ILE A 179 4.86 6.78 -27.01
C ILE A 179 4.74 5.89 -28.26
N ASP A 180 3.62 6.01 -28.99
CA ASP A 180 3.42 5.28 -30.25
C ASP A 180 4.09 5.97 -31.45
N GLU A 181 4.19 5.25 -32.57
CA GLU A 181 4.89 5.71 -33.78
C GLU A 181 4.24 6.98 -34.39
N ALA A 182 2.90 7.08 -34.33
CA ALA A 182 2.17 8.23 -34.86
C ALA A 182 2.44 9.50 -34.03
N THR A 183 2.48 9.37 -32.71
CA THR A 183 2.75 10.47 -31.79
C THR A 183 4.23 10.86 -31.82
N GLN A 184 5.12 9.89 -32.01
CA GLN A 184 6.54 10.15 -32.23
C GLN A 184 6.75 11.03 -33.46
N HIS A 185 6.03 10.78 -34.56
CA HIS A 185 6.08 11.64 -35.75
C HIS A 185 5.58 13.08 -35.48
N VAL A 186 4.54 13.26 -34.66
CA VAL A 186 4.04 14.60 -34.24
C VAL A 186 5.09 15.33 -33.40
N LEU A 187 5.75 14.63 -32.48
CA LEU A 187 6.87 15.15 -31.71
C LEU A 187 8.01 15.57 -32.62
N ASP A 188 8.43 14.71 -33.56
CA ASP A 188 9.57 14.99 -34.44
C ASP A 188 9.30 16.16 -35.40
N THR A 189 8.06 16.32 -35.84
CA THR A 189 7.63 17.50 -36.60
C THR A 189 7.71 18.77 -35.75
N SER A 190 7.28 18.69 -34.49
CA SER A 190 7.32 19.82 -33.55
C SER A 190 8.75 20.14 -33.06
N LYS A 191 9.67 19.18 -33.12
CA LYS A 191 11.11 19.39 -32.85
C LYS A 191 11.85 20.10 -33.98
N LYS A 192 11.49 19.83 -35.24
CA LYS A 192 12.10 20.50 -36.41
C LYS A 192 11.86 22.01 -36.43
N SER A 193 10.78 22.49 -35.80
CA SER A 193 10.52 23.92 -35.63
C SER A 193 11.41 24.61 -34.58
N THR A 194 12.20 23.86 -33.80
CA THR A 194 12.94 24.38 -32.62
C THR A 194 14.46 24.14 -32.62
N GLU A 195 15.06 23.63 -33.71
CA GLU A 195 16.52 23.34 -33.81
C GLU A 195 17.07 22.45 -32.65
N LEU A 196 16.28 21.48 -32.17
CA LEU A 196 16.68 20.55 -31.09
C LEU A 196 17.68 19.46 -31.55
N VAL A 197 18.70 19.16 -30.75
CA VAL A 197 19.67 18.05 -30.97
C VAL A 197 19.20 16.79 -30.23
N ILE A 198 19.31 15.63 -30.89
CA ILE A 198 18.88 14.33 -30.35
C ILE A 198 20.10 13.55 -29.85
N ALA A 199 20.05 13.07 -28.61
CA ALA A 199 20.87 11.96 -28.14
C ALA A 199 20.23 10.62 -28.57
N GLU A 200 20.50 10.19 -29.80
CA GLU A 200 20.15 8.85 -30.33
C GLU A 200 21.33 7.90 -30.10
N VAL A 201 21.09 6.72 -29.52
CA VAL A 201 22.07 5.63 -29.50
C VAL A 201 21.41 4.35 -30.02
N ASP A 202 21.98 3.89 -31.15
CA ASP A 202 22.02 2.53 -31.69
C ASP A 202 20.70 1.77 -31.87
N GLU A 203 19.99 2.12 -32.94
CA GLU A 203 19.08 1.22 -33.63
C GLU A 203 19.85 0.08 -34.31
N LYS A 204 20.07 -1.03 -33.60
CA LYS A 204 20.05 -2.35 -34.23
C LYS A 204 19.11 -3.27 -33.45
N ASN A 205 18.03 -3.64 -34.14
CA ASN A 205 17.05 -4.69 -33.83
C ASN A 205 15.76 -4.21 -33.16
N ASN A 206 14.83 -3.68 -33.95
CA ASN A 206 13.41 -4.10 -33.88
C ASN A 206 12.56 -3.60 -35.07
N GLU A 207 12.85 -4.07 -36.28
CA GLU A 207 11.78 -4.19 -37.28
C GLU A 207 11.04 -5.51 -37.06
N LYS A 208 9.79 -5.42 -36.58
CA LYS A 208 8.61 -6.19 -37.03
C LYS A 208 7.54 -6.24 -35.94
N ARG A 209 6.63 -5.26 -35.94
CA ARG A 209 5.18 -5.50 -35.82
C ARG A 209 4.40 -4.23 -36.12
N THR A 210 4.17 -3.99 -37.41
CA THR A 210 3.03 -3.20 -37.86
C THR A 210 1.91 -4.13 -38.32
N LYS A 211 0.69 -3.58 -38.19
CA LYS A 211 -0.62 -3.98 -38.78
C LYS A 211 -1.54 -4.80 -37.88
N THR A 212 -2.50 -4.10 -37.25
CA THR A 212 -3.95 -4.00 -37.63
C THR A 212 -4.74 -3.51 -36.40
N SER A 213 -5.79 -2.69 -36.44
CA SER A 213 -6.38 -1.72 -37.37
C SER A 213 -7.50 -1.02 -36.56
N ASP A 214 -7.75 0.26 -36.85
CA ASP A 214 -8.79 1.11 -36.28
C ASP A 214 -10.21 0.52 -36.33
N VAL A 215 -11.02 0.81 -35.29
CA VAL A 215 -12.37 1.39 -35.41
C VAL A 215 -12.66 2.23 -34.16
N SER A 216 -13.07 3.47 -34.36
CA SER A 216 -13.47 4.46 -33.36
C SER A 216 -14.97 4.79 -33.46
N GLN A 217 -15.56 5.21 -32.33
CA GLN A 217 -16.84 5.94 -32.14
C GLN A 217 -18.12 5.06 -32.21
N GLU A 218 -19.18 5.25 -31.42
CA GLU A 218 -19.81 6.45 -30.80
C GLU A 218 -20.42 6.10 -29.41
N TYR A 219 -20.54 7.08 -28.50
CA TYR A 219 -21.41 7.01 -27.31
C TYR A 219 -22.49 8.08 -27.42
N ASP A 220 -23.72 7.64 -27.21
CA ASP A 220 -24.96 8.42 -27.34
C ASP A 220 -25.41 8.92 -25.95
N ASP A 221 -25.90 10.15 -25.93
CA ASP A 221 -26.40 10.87 -24.76
C ASP A 221 -27.77 10.35 -24.31
N ASN A 222 -28.02 10.44 -23.00
CA ASN A 222 -29.30 10.73 -22.30
C ASN A 222 -29.43 9.92 -21.01
N PHE A 223 -29.32 10.59 -19.86
CA PHE A 223 -30.32 10.56 -18.78
C PHE A 223 -29.86 11.48 -17.63
N GLU A 224 -30.37 12.71 -17.61
CA GLU A 224 -30.53 13.52 -16.40
C GLU A 224 -32.03 13.71 -16.21
N GLU A 225 -32.54 13.27 -15.07
CA GLU A 225 -33.68 13.88 -14.38
C GLU A 225 -33.71 13.30 -12.95
N ASP A 226 -33.35 14.16 -11.98
CA ASP A 226 -34.02 14.34 -10.70
C ASP A 226 -33.05 14.89 -9.65
N MET A 227 -33.19 16.18 -9.34
CA MET A 227 -33.11 16.82 -8.01
C MET A 227 -32.74 18.31 -8.13
N ASP A 228 -33.48 19.07 -8.92
CA ASP A 228 -33.53 20.53 -8.83
C ASP A 228 -34.82 20.95 -8.13
N ASN A 229 -34.72 21.24 -6.83
CA ASN A 229 -35.62 22.13 -6.10
C ASN A 229 -35.04 22.35 -4.71
N VAL A 230 -34.19 23.38 -4.54
CA VAL A 230 -34.31 24.47 -3.56
C VAL A 230 -33.14 25.42 -3.85
N GLU A 231 -33.31 26.32 -4.81
CA GLU A 231 -32.49 27.53 -4.87
C GLU A 231 -33.39 28.67 -5.36
N LYS A 232 -33.87 29.47 -4.40
CA LYS A 232 -34.35 30.84 -4.59
C LYS A 232 -34.69 31.43 -3.23
N ASN A 233 -33.84 32.34 -2.78
CA ASN A 233 -34.17 33.66 -2.21
C ASN A 233 -33.18 34.03 -1.10
N LEU A 234 -32.27 34.96 -1.37
CA LEU A 234 -32.19 36.32 -0.78
C LEU A 234 -30.87 37.00 -1.21
N PRO A 235 -30.81 38.35 -1.23
CA PRO A 235 -30.03 39.13 -2.19
C PRO A 235 -28.74 39.74 -1.62
N ASP A 236 -27.85 40.11 -2.55
CA ASP A 236 -26.69 40.98 -2.36
C ASP A 236 -27.08 42.37 -1.82
N GLU A 237 -26.50 42.78 -0.69
CA GLU A 237 -25.90 44.11 -0.45
C GLU A 237 -25.29 44.20 0.97
N GLU A 238 -24.26 45.04 1.10
CA GLU A 238 -23.57 45.51 2.31
C GLU A 238 -22.56 44.58 3.02
N LEU A 239 -21.29 44.64 2.58
CA LEU A 239 -20.14 44.70 3.51
C LEU A 239 -18.90 45.30 2.83
N SER A 240 -19.07 46.52 2.30
CA SER A 240 -17.97 47.47 2.08
C SER A 240 -18.18 48.66 3.01
N SER A 241 -17.87 48.49 4.29
CA SER A 241 -17.41 49.55 5.20
C SER A 241 -17.52 49.03 6.63
N ARG A 242 -16.37 48.69 7.24
CA ARG A 242 -15.99 49.18 8.57
C ARG A 242 -14.69 48.52 9.04
N LEU A 243 -13.72 49.40 9.25
CA LEU A 243 -12.62 49.31 10.21
C LEU A 243 -11.31 48.70 9.69
N SER A 244 -10.69 49.45 8.77
CA SER A 244 -9.30 49.86 8.92
C SER A 244 -9.14 50.84 10.08
N ASN A 245 -7.97 50.78 10.74
CA ASN A 245 -7.32 51.72 11.67
C ASN A 245 -7.15 51.15 13.08
N TYR A 246 -5.94 50.72 13.43
CA TYR A 246 -5.01 51.52 14.23
C TYR A 246 -3.65 50.80 14.36
N ASP A 247 -2.64 51.45 13.77
CA ASP A 247 -1.28 51.73 14.21
C ASP A 247 -0.40 50.73 14.97
N GLU A 248 0.82 50.65 14.42
CA GLU A 248 2.09 50.31 15.04
C GLU A 248 2.30 51.00 16.39
N ASP A 249 2.79 50.27 17.39
CA ASP A 249 3.91 50.80 18.16
C ASP A 249 4.78 49.70 18.79
N SER A 250 6.04 50.07 18.90
CA SER A 250 7.22 49.28 19.22
C SER A 250 7.47 49.17 20.73
N ARG A 251 8.12 48.06 21.18
CA ARG A 251 9.38 48.05 21.97
C ARG A 251 9.58 46.84 22.91
N GLU A 252 10.80 46.33 22.79
CA GLU A 252 11.76 45.91 23.83
C GLU A 252 11.56 44.58 24.58
N GLY A 253 12.54 43.70 24.35
CA GLY A 253 12.71 42.44 25.06
C GLY A 253 13.18 42.60 26.51
N GLN A 254 13.29 41.48 27.21
CA GLN A 254 14.40 41.24 28.13
C GLN A 254 14.59 39.74 28.39
N PHE A 255 15.86 39.37 28.22
CA PHE A 255 16.55 38.19 28.69
C PHE A 255 16.18 37.78 30.12
N TYR A 256 16.16 36.48 30.41
CA TYR A 256 16.79 35.94 31.62
C TYR A 256 17.48 34.60 31.35
N GLU A 257 18.68 34.53 31.90
CA GLU A 257 19.72 33.53 31.70
C GLU A 257 19.46 32.19 32.40
N ASN A 258 20.13 31.19 31.83
CA ASN A 258 20.54 29.92 32.41
C ASN A 258 21.00 29.99 33.88
N LYS A 259 20.69 28.93 34.63
CA LYS A 259 21.61 28.41 35.64
C LYS A 259 21.83 26.91 35.45
N SER A 260 23.06 26.62 35.06
CA SER A 260 23.74 25.34 35.16
C SER A 260 23.92 24.91 36.61
N SER A 261 23.92 23.61 36.85
CA SER A 261 24.76 23.01 37.90
C SER A 261 25.19 21.61 37.48
N GLN A 262 26.50 21.46 37.36
CA GLN A 262 27.23 20.21 37.21
C GLN A 262 27.29 19.49 38.57
N ASN A 263 27.41 18.15 38.57
CA ASN A 263 28.37 17.43 39.42
C ASN A 263 28.53 15.95 39.03
N GLU A 264 29.71 15.69 38.47
CA GLU A 264 30.69 14.61 38.73
C GLU A 264 30.28 13.18 39.17
N SER A 265 30.63 12.25 38.26
CA SER A 265 31.32 10.94 38.40
C SER A 265 31.38 10.18 39.73
N SER A 266 31.06 8.87 39.67
CA SER A 266 31.94 7.78 40.15
C SER A 266 31.50 6.42 39.58
N SER A 267 32.43 5.47 39.55
CA SER A 267 32.52 4.32 38.63
C SER A 267 32.23 2.96 39.29
N GLN A 268 31.54 2.09 38.53
CA GLN A 268 31.57 0.60 38.47
C GLN A 268 31.11 -0.25 39.69
N PRO A 269 30.81 -1.57 39.50
CA PRO A 269 30.04 -2.25 38.44
C PRO A 269 28.92 -3.13 39.05
N ILE A 270 27.79 -3.37 38.36
CA ILE A 270 26.72 -4.25 38.88
C ILE A 270 26.44 -5.39 37.89
N ALA A 271 26.39 -6.58 38.47
CA ALA A 271 26.17 -7.87 37.86
C ALA A 271 24.75 -8.07 37.34
N GLU A 272 24.65 -8.99 36.38
CA GLU A 272 23.44 -9.60 35.84
C GLU A 272 22.44 -10.00 36.92
N ASN A 273 21.18 -9.56 36.78
CA ASN A 273 20.03 -10.41 37.02
C ASN A 273 18.78 -9.80 36.38
N SER A 274 18.07 -10.69 35.69
CA SER A 274 16.76 -10.53 35.07
C SER A 274 15.67 -10.29 36.10
N GLU A 275 14.92 -9.19 35.98
CA GLU A 275 13.58 -9.05 36.57
C GLU A 275 12.83 -7.96 35.78
N TYR A 276 11.82 -8.39 35.02
CA TYR A 276 10.84 -7.52 34.41
C TYR A 276 9.91 -7.03 35.52
N ASP A 277 10.12 -5.80 35.97
CA ASP A 277 9.18 -5.10 36.84
C ASP A 277 8.72 -3.78 36.20
N ASN A 278 7.43 -3.54 36.40
CA ASN A 278 6.61 -2.46 35.87
C ASN A 278 7.30 -1.10 35.90
N VAL A 279 7.43 -0.47 34.74
CA VAL A 279 7.75 0.95 34.62
C VAL A 279 6.48 1.65 34.16
N ASP A 280 5.96 2.52 35.01
CA ASP A 280 4.96 3.51 34.64
C ASP A 280 5.44 4.27 33.40
N GLU A 281 4.67 4.20 32.30
CA GLU A 281 4.96 4.92 31.05
C GLU A 281 4.86 6.44 31.29
N GLU A 282 5.98 7.07 31.62
CA GLU A 282 6.14 8.52 31.50
C GLU A 282 6.14 8.92 30.02
N ASP A 283 5.44 10.02 29.70
CA ASP A 283 5.27 10.64 28.38
C ASP A 283 6.63 10.99 27.73
N ASP A 284 7.12 10.10 26.87
CA ASP A 284 8.36 10.26 26.11
C ASP A 284 8.19 11.13 24.83
N GLY A 285 7.00 11.70 24.61
CA GLY A 285 6.69 12.51 23.43
C GLY A 285 6.52 11.72 22.13
N THR A 286 6.45 10.38 22.16
CA THR A 286 6.33 9.53 20.96
C THR A 286 4.90 9.37 20.43
N TYR A 287 3.90 9.77 21.21
CA TYR A 287 2.48 9.75 20.82
C TYR A 287 1.71 10.92 21.44
N GLN A 288 0.44 11.06 21.07
CA GLN A 288 -0.52 11.98 21.67
C GLN A 288 -1.85 11.26 21.91
N GLY A 289 -2.64 11.72 22.89
CA GLY A 289 -3.90 11.09 23.28
C GLY A 289 -3.73 10.10 24.44
N VAL A 290 -4.55 9.06 24.48
CA VAL A 290 -4.51 8.06 25.57
C VAL A 290 -3.38 7.05 25.33
N PRO A 291 -2.76 6.48 26.38
CA PRO A 291 -1.79 5.39 26.20
C PRO A 291 -2.45 4.15 25.57
N LEU A 292 -1.66 3.29 24.92
CA LEU A 292 -2.18 2.06 24.30
C LEU A 292 -2.82 1.12 25.32
N SER A 293 -2.37 1.14 26.58
CA SER A 293 -2.96 0.37 27.69
C SER A 293 -4.42 0.74 28.00
N GLU A 294 -4.89 1.92 27.60
CA GLU A 294 -6.29 2.35 27.72
C GLU A 294 -7.15 1.98 26.51
N ILE A 295 -6.54 1.45 25.44
CA ILE A 295 -7.24 1.02 24.23
C ILE A 295 -7.68 -0.44 24.41
N THR A 296 -8.98 -0.70 24.27
CA THR A 296 -9.53 -2.06 24.33
C THR A 296 -8.82 -3.00 23.35
N ASN A 297 -8.26 -4.10 23.85
CA ASN A 297 -7.44 -5.05 23.09
C ASN A 297 -7.93 -6.49 23.30
N VAL A 298 -8.20 -7.23 22.21
CA VAL A 298 -8.74 -8.60 22.33
C VAL A 298 -7.71 -9.63 22.80
N CYS A 299 -6.41 -9.37 22.68
CA CYS A 299 -5.38 -10.27 23.21
C CYS A 299 -5.34 -10.23 24.75
N GLN A 300 -5.64 -9.07 25.34
CA GLN A 300 -5.70 -8.89 26.80
C GLN A 300 -7.06 -9.34 27.36
N GLN A 301 -8.13 -9.14 26.60
CA GLN A 301 -9.49 -9.55 26.95
C GLN A 301 -10.09 -10.34 25.78
N PRO A 302 -9.87 -11.66 25.68
CA PRO A 302 -10.42 -12.46 24.59
C PRO A 302 -11.95 -12.42 24.59
N PRO A 303 -12.61 -12.18 23.44
CA PRO A 303 -14.05 -12.14 23.38
C PRO A 303 -14.66 -13.53 23.59
N THR A 304 -15.89 -13.57 24.10
CA THR A 304 -16.64 -14.83 24.14
C THR A 304 -17.16 -15.13 22.73
N ILE A 305 -16.72 -16.23 22.14
CA ILE A 305 -17.10 -16.63 20.79
C ILE A 305 -18.14 -17.76 20.86
N ILE A 306 -19.16 -17.65 20.01
CA ILE A 306 -20.20 -18.66 19.84
C ILE A 306 -19.54 -19.98 19.38
N ASP A 307 -19.99 -21.11 19.92
CA ASP A 307 -19.49 -22.42 19.48
C ASP A 307 -19.82 -22.64 17.99
N MET A 308 -18.89 -23.22 17.22
CA MET A 308 -19.04 -23.42 15.77
C MET A 308 -20.37 -24.13 15.42
N LYS A 309 -20.80 -25.06 16.26
CA LYS A 309 -22.04 -25.84 16.07
C LYS A 309 -23.33 -25.00 16.17
N ASP A 310 -23.25 -23.85 16.84
CA ASP A 310 -24.40 -22.98 17.11
C ASP A 310 -24.45 -21.81 16.11
N VAL A 311 -23.48 -21.71 15.18
CA VAL A 311 -23.44 -20.68 14.14
C VAL A 311 -24.40 -21.01 13.00
N CYS A 312 -25.13 -20.00 12.52
CA CYS A 312 -26.09 -20.16 11.43
C CYS A 312 -25.38 -20.51 10.09
N GLU A 313 -25.63 -21.72 9.59
CA GLU A 313 -25.07 -22.25 8.33
C GLU A 313 -25.46 -21.43 7.09
N ARG A 314 -26.57 -20.68 7.12
CA ARG A 314 -26.97 -19.81 5.99
C ARG A 314 -25.99 -18.67 5.76
N THR A 315 -25.39 -18.17 6.84
CA THR A 315 -24.46 -17.04 6.86
C THR A 315 -23.00 -17.44 7.00
N HIS A 316 -22.72 -18.71 7.28
CA HIS A 316 -21.37 -19.19 7.56
C HIS A 316 -21.15 -20.59 6.98
N THR A 317 -20.07 -20.77 6.21
CA THR A 317 -19.65 -22.06 5.71
C THR A 317 -18.35 -22.48 6.39
N PHE A 318 -18.37 -23.60 7.11
CA PHE A 318 -17.18 -24.24 7.66
C PHE A 318 -16.71 -25.34 6.70
N LEU A 319 -15.42 -25.32 6.32
CA LEU A 319 -14.77 -26.39 5.55
C LEU A 319 -14.06 -27.41 6.46
N ILE A 320 -14.15 -27.20 7.77
CA ILE A 320 -13.62 -28.05 8.83
C ILE A 320 -14.76 -28.55 9.70
N LYS A 321 -14.58 -29.69 10.35
CA LYS A 321 -15.50 -30.16 11.38
C LYS A 321 -15.51 -29.16 12.55
N PRO A 322 -16.62 -29.05 13.30
CA PRO A 322 -16.64 -28.28 14.53
C PRO A 322 -15.44 -28.63 15.41
N PHE A 323 -14.66 -27.61 15.74
CA PHE A 323 -13.37 -27.70 16.40
C PHE A 323 -13.35 -26.71 17.57
N LYS A 324 -12.74 -27.12 18.68
CA LYS A 324 -12.53 -26.26 19.83
C LYS A 324 -11.06 -26.29 20.21
N TYR A 325 -10.40 -25.15 20.03
CA TYR A 325 -9.02 -24.98 20.44
C TYR A 325 -8.93 -24.91 21.97
N THR A 326 -7.90 -25.55 22.53
CA THR A 326 -7.56 -25.46 23.96
C THR A 326 -6.06 -25.29 24.12
N SER A 327 -5.61 -24.44 25.04
CA SER A 327 -4.19 -24.27 25.32
C SER A 327 -3.51 -25.52 25.89
N THR A 328 -4.30 -26.46 26.42
CA THR A 328 -3.83 -27.77 26.94
C THR A 328 -3.54 -28.79 25.85
N ASP A 329 -4.03 -28.57 24.62
CA ASP A 329 -3.75 -29.40 23.45
C ASP A 329 -3.43 -28.49 22.25
N PRO A 330 -2.26 -27.82 22.27
CA PRO A 330 -1.90 -26.82 21.26
C PRO A 330 -1.62 -27.44 19.89
N ASP A 331 -1.42 -28.76 19.82
CA ASP A 331 -1.11 -29.50 18.60
C ASP A 331 -2.37 -30.06 17.91
N ALA A 332 -3.57 -29.93 18.51
CA ALA A 332 -4.82 -30.36 17.92
C ALA A 332 -5.05 -29.77 16.52
N GLU A 333 -5.20 -30.64 15.52
CA GLU A 333 -5.40 -30.24 14.13
C GLU A 333 -6.89 -30.18 13.74
N PRO A 334 -7.34 -29.08 13.09
CA PRO A 334 -8.67 -29.02 12.49
C PRO A 334 -8.82 -30.07 11.38
N GLN A 335 -9.86 -30.89 11.48
CA GLN A 335 -10.15 -31.91 10.47
C GLN A 335 -11.08 -31.40 9.38
N ALA A 336 -10.85 -31.79 8.13
CA ALA A 336 -11.74 -31.48 7.02
C ALA A 336 -13.15 -32.07 7.21
N PHE A 337 -14.17 -31.33 6.77
CA PHE A 337 -15.58 -31.72 6.87
C PHE A 337 -16.06 -32.44 5.61
N TYR A 338 -16.11 -33.78 5.63
CA TYR A 338 -16.61 -34.59 4.52
C TYR A 338 -18.09 -34.92 4.67
N GLU A 339 -18.89 -34.62 3.65
CA GLU A 339 -20.26 -35.10 3.56
C GLU A 339 -20.24 -36.58 3.13
N ASN A 340 -20.76 -37.47 3.98
CA ASN A 340 -20.75 -38.92 3.77
C ASN A 340 -19.35 -39.55 3.57
N GLY A 341 -18.28 -38.89 4.04
CA GLY A 341 -16.92 -39.40 3.94
C GLY A 341 -16.26 -39.26 2.56
N THR A 342 -16.88 -38.51 1.64
CA THR A 342 -16.37 -38.30 0.27
C THR A 342 -16.22 -36.82 -0.06
N TYR A 343 -15.30 -36.49 -0.96
CA TYR A 343 -15.19 -35.15 -1.54
C TYR A 343 -16.50 -34.76 -2.25
N VAL A 344 -16.97 -33.53 -2.01
CA VAL A 344 -18.15 -32.97 -2.69
C VAL A 344 -17.67 -32.03 -3.78
N ASP A 345 -17.91 -32.39 -5.04
CA ASP A 345 -17.57 -31.55 -6.18
C ASP A 345 -18.67 -30.51 -6.45
N GLU A 346 -18.25 -29.27 -6.70
CA GLU A 346 -19.14 -28.15 -7.03
C GLU A 346 -18.54 -27.35 -8.19
N TRP A 347 -19.31 -27.17 -9.27
CA TRP A 347 -18.85 -26.48 -10.48
C TRP A 347 -19.88 -25.49 -11.01
N ASP A 348 -20.31 -24.56 -10.15
CA ASP A 348 -21.30 -23.53 -10.49
C ASP A 348 -20.75 -22.10 -10.28
N GLN A 349 -21.64 -21.12 -10.25
CA GLN A 349 -21.31 -19.69 -10.04
C GLN A 349 -21.18 -19.28 -8.56
N ASN A 350 -21.41 -20.21 -7.63
CA ASN A 350 -21.42 -19.95 -6.19
C ASN A 350 -20.19 -20.50 -5.48
N TYR A 351 -19.48 -21.42 -6.11
CA TYR A 351 -18.29 -22.06 -5.55
C TYR A 351 -17.05 -21.80 -6.40
N VAL A 352 -15.88 -21.88 -5.75
CA VAL A 352 -14.60 -21.88 -6.45
C VAL A 352 -14.54 -23.09 -7.37
N ARG A 353 -14.12 -22.86 -8.62
CA ARG A 353 -13.82 -23.95 -9.56
C ARG A 353 -12.48 -24.59 -9.21
N LEU A 354 -12.49 -25.73 -8.53
CA LEU A 354 -11.26 -26.46 -8.19
C LEU A 354 -10.73 -27.28 -9.38
N PRO A 355 -9.40 -27.47 -9.50
CA PRO A 355 -8.79 -28.20 -10.62
C PRO A 355 -9.14 -29.69 -10.62
N CYS A 356 -9.52 -30.25 -9.46
CA CYS A 356 -9.91 -31.64 -9.29
C CYS A 356 -11.36 -31.95 -9.69
N SER A 357 -12.12 -30.95 -10.14
CA SER A 357 -13.50 -31.15 -10.56
C SER A 357 -13.60 -32.04 -11.80
N GLN A 358 -14.56 -32.96 -11.79
CA GLN A 358 -14.89 -33.80 -12.94
C GLN A 358 -15.48 -33.01 -14.12
N SER A 359 -15.91 -31.77 -13.85
CA SER A 359 -16.42 -30.86 -14.87
C SER A 359 -15.31 -30.07 -15.58
N TYR A 360 -14.05 -30.17 -15.12
CA TYR A 360 -12.93 -29.50 -15.77
C TYR A 360 -12.35 -30.34 -16.91
N ILE A 361 -12.99 -30.24 -18.08
CA ILE A 361 -12.64 -31.00 -19.29
C ILE A 361 -12.05 -30.11 -20.40
N ASN A 362 -11.13 -30.70 -21.17
CA ASN A 362 -10.59 -30.11 -22.39
C ASN A 362 -11.60 -30.09 -23.54
N LYS A 363 -11.31 -29.33 -24.60
CA LYS A 363 -12.12 -29.29 -25.84
C LYS A 363 -12.29 -30.68 -26.49
N ASN A 364 -11.33 -31.58 -26.29
CA ASN A 364 -11.38 -32.96 -26.79
C ASN A 364 -12.07 -33.95 -25.82
N GLY A 365 -12.65 -33.46 -24.73
CA GLY A 365 -13.33 -34.28 -23.71
C GLY A 365 -12.41 -34.93 -22.66
N THR A 366 -11.10 -34.69 -22.70
CA THR A 366 -10.15 -35.26 -21.72
C THR A 366 -10.27 -34.54 -20.37
N GLN A 367 -10.28 -35.29 -19.27
CA GLN A 367 -10.24 -34.73 -17.91
C GLN A 367 -8.93 -33.96 -17.67
N ARG A 368 -9.02 -32.67 -17.30
CA ARG A 368 -7.82 -31.85 -17.04
C ARG A 368 -7.07 -32.28 -15.81
N TRP A 369 -7.79 -32.75 -14.79
CA TRP A 369 -7.17 -33.15 -13.54
C TRP A 369 -6.13 -34.26 -13.72
N SER A 370 -6.40 -35.26 -14.58
CA SER A 370 -5.44 -36.34 -14.85
C SER A 370 -4.13 -35.84 -15.46
N ILE A 371 -4.19 -34.84 -16.34
CA ILE A 371 -3.01 -34.21 -16.95
C ILE A 371 -2.23 -33.45 -15.86
N ILE A 372 -2.94 -32.63 -15.06
CA ILE A 372 -2.34 -31.87 -13.96
C ILE A 372 -1.65 -32.81 -12.97
N GLN A 373 -2.28 -33.93 -12.62
CA GLN A 373 -1.71 -34.93 -11.72
C GLN A 373 -0.44 -35.54 -12.28
N GLU A 374 -0.43 -35.94 -13.55
CA GLU A 374 0.75 -36.51 -14.20
C GLU A 374 1.94 -35.54 -14.18
N SER A 375 1.72 -34.28 -14.58
CA SER A 375 2.76 -33.24 -14.56
C SER A 375 3.28 -32.96 -13.15
N LEU A 376 2.40 -32.83 -12.16
CA LEU A 376 2.81 -32.57 -10.78
C LEU A 376 3.54 -33.77 -10.14
N ILE A 377 3.13 -35.01 -10.44
CA ILE A 377 3.82 -36.23 -9.97
C ILE A 377 5.23 -36.30 -10.57
N LYS A 378 5.38 -35.99 -11.86
CA LYS A 378 6.69 -35.91 -12.52
C LYS A 378 7.60 -34.90 -11.82
N LEU A 379 7.11 -33.67 -11.60
CA LEU A 379 7.89 -32.63 -10.93
C LEU A 379 8.22 -32.99 -9.48
N GLN A 380 7.27 -33.55 -8.75
CA GLN A 380 7.48 -34.03 -7.38
C GLN A 380 8.61 -35.05 -7.32
N HIS A 381 8.59 -36.06 -8.20
CA HIS A 381 9.63 -37.08 -8.24
C HIS A 381 11.01 -36.49 -8.58
N LEU A 382 11.08 -35.53 -9.51
CA LEU A 382 12.31 -34.82 -9.83
C LEU A 382 12.83 -34.01 -8.62
N ALA A 383 11.95 -33.36 -7.86
CA ALA A 383 12.34 -32.64 -6.65
C ALA A 383 12.89 -33.60 -5.57
N GLU A 384 12.19 -34.70 -5.30
CA GLU A 384 12.59 -35.72 -4.32
C GLU A 384 13.90 -36.42 -4.66
N THR A 385 14.21 -36.54 -5.96
CA THR A 385 15.47 -37.11 -6.45
C THR A 385 16.58 -36.07 -6.63
N HIS A 386 16.34 -34.81 -6.25
CA HIS A 386 17.27 -33.68 -6.41
C HIS A 386 17.67 -33.41 -7.87
N MET A 387 16.76 -33.71 -8.81
CA MET A 387 16.94 -33.54 -10.27
C MET A 387 16.10 -32.42 -10.87
N ALA A 388 15.21 -31.78 -10.10
CA ALA A 388 14.35 -30.71 -10.60
C ALA A 388 15.14 -29.47 -11.05
N SER A 389 14.74 -28.89 -12.18
CA SER A 389 15.28 -27.66 -12.76
C SER A 389 14.22 -26.58 -12.92
N MET A 390 14.66 -25.37 -13.29
CA MET A 390 13.76 -24.28 -13.65
C MET A 390 12.89 -24.61 -14.85
N ASP A 391 13.42 -25.36 -15.82
CA ASP A 391 12.68 -25.77 -17.01
C ASP A 391 11.58 -26.76 -16.65
N ASP A 392 11.81 -27.68 -15.69
CA ASP A 392 10.80 -28.62 -15.23
C ASP A 392 9.64 -27.90 -14.52
N ILE A 393 9.95 -26.89 -13.69
CA ILE A 393 8.92 -26.06 -13.03
C ILE A 393 8.09 -25.34 -14.10
N LYS A 394 8.76 -24.75 -15.10
CA LYS A 394 8.09 -24.03 -16.18
C LYS A 394 7.20 -24.95 -17.00
N GLU A 395 7.73 -26.08 -17.48
CA GLU A 395 6.99 -27.08 -18.25
C GLU A 395 5.74 -27.51 -17.47
N THR A 396 5.89 -27.81 -16.17
CA THR A 396 4.78 -28.22 -15.31
C THR A 396 3.71 -27.13 -15.20
N ILE A 397 4.08 -25.88 -14.96
CA ILE A 397 3.12 -24.76 -14.89
C ILE A 397 2.39 -24.58 -16.23
N GLU A 398 3.12 -24.64 -17.35
CA GLU A 398 2.55 -24.43 -18.69
C GLU A 398 1.59 -25.56 -19.08
N GLU A 399 1.91 -26.82 -18.77
CA GLU A 399 1.03 -27.98 -18.96
C GLU A 399 -0.24 -27.89 -18.09
N CYS A 400 -0.04 -27.59 -16.79
CA CYS A 400 -1.10 -27.46 -15.81
C CYS A 400 -2.08 -26.32 -16.13
N ALA A 401 -1.57 -25.19 -16.62
CA ALA A 401 -2.40 -24.07 -17.04
C ALA A 401 -2.93 -24.21 -18.48
N GLY A 402 -2.30 -25.05 -19.30
CA GLY A 402 -2.64 -25.26 -20.70
C GLY A 402 -2.26 -24.07 -21.58
N ARG A 403 -1.23 -23.31 -21.19
CA ARG A 403 -0.72 -22.13 -21.91
C ARG A 403 0.66 -21.72 -21.38
N ASN A 404 1.38 -20.96 -22.20
CA ASN A 404 2.74 -20.53 -21.88
C ASN A 404 2.77 -19.31 -20.96
N TYR A 405 3.78 -19.24 -20.10
CA TYR A 405 4.02 -18.12 -19.19
C TYR A 405 5.48 -17.69 -19.18
N GLU A 406 5.68 -16.39 -18.95
CA GLU A 406 6.99 -15.84 -18.63
C GLU A 406 7.22 -15.96 -17.11
N LEU A 407 8.27 -16.69 -16.72
CA LEU A 407 8.62 -16.96 -15.31
C LEU A 407 9.97 -16.34 -14.93
N ASN A 408 10.41 -15.32 -15.66
CA ASN A 408 11.73 -14.70 -15.49
C ASN A 408 11.94 -14.05 -14.11
N CYS A 409 10.89 -13.62 -13.40
CA CYS A 409 11.03 -13.11 -12.02
C CYS A 409 11.25 -14.26 -11.03
N LEU A 410 10.54 -15.38 -11.23
CA LEU A 410 10.78 -16.61 -10.45
C LEU A 410 12.20 -17.15 -10.67
N GLU A 411 12.64 -17.22 -11.93
CA GLU A 411 13.98 -17.66 -12.28
C GLU A 411 15.07 -16.80 -11.62
N ARG A 412 14.90 -15.47 -11.65
CA ARG A 412 15.84 -14.55 -10.98
C ARG A 412 15.81 -14.65 -9.48
N LEU A 413 14.66 -14.85 -8.84
CA LEU A 413 14.62 -15.11 -7.39
C LEU A 413 15.50 -16.31 -7.04
N LEU A 414 15.30 -17.42 -7.74
CA LEU A 414 15.98 -18.67 -7.45
C LEU A 414 17.47 -18.65 -7.82
N ASN A 415 17.88 -17.90 -8.83
CA ASN A 415 19.26 -17.89 -9.32
C ASN A 415 20.11 -16.70 -8.80
N GLU A 416 19.50 -15.55 -8.51
CA GLU A 416 20.22 -14.31 -8.16
C GLU A 416 20.00 -13.87 -6.71
N VAL A 417 18.83 -14.18 -6.12
CA VAL A 417 18.46 -13.66 -4.79
C VAL A 417 18.62 -14.73 -3.71
N TYR A 418 18.33 -15.98 -4.03
CA TYR A 418 18.52 -17.10 -3.11
C TYR A 418 20.00 -17.44 -2.99
N THR A 419 20.42 -17.73 -1.76
CA THR A 419 21.67 -18.43 -1.49
C THR A 419 21.62 -19.84 -2.10
N VAL A 420 22.78 -20.47 -2.23
CA VAL A 420 22.90 -21.84 -2.75
C VAL A 420 22.06 -22.81 -1.91
N ASP A 421 22.06 -22.65 -0.59
CA ASP A 421 21.33 -23.52 0.34
C ASP A 421 19.82 -23.26 0.30
N GLU A 422 19.37 -21.99 0.29
CA GLU A 422 17.95 -21.65 0.10
C GLU A 422 17.41 -22.23 -1.20
N ARG A 423 18.17 -22.11 -2.30
CA ARG A 423 17.82 -22.66 -3.61
C ARG A 423 17.75 -24.18 -3.58
N ALA A 424 18.75 -24.86 -3.02
CA ALA A 424 18.79 -26.31 -2.92
C ALA A 424 17.63 -26.85 -2.08
N HIS A 425 17.35 -26.21 -0.94
CA HIS A 425 16.23 -26.54 -0.06
C HIS A 425 14.89 -26.33 -0.77
N PHE A 426 14.71 -25.21 -1.47
CA PHE A 426 13.50 -24.96 -2.26
C PHE A 426 13.28 -26.03 -3.33
N MET A 427 14.30 -26.31 -4.15
CA MET A 427 14.18 -27.24 -5.28
C MET A 427 13.93 -28.69 -4.88
N SER A 428 14.34 -29.10 -3.67
CA SER A 428 14.25 -30.49 -3.23
C SER A 428 13.10 -30.76 -2.26
N ILE A 429 12.92 -29.89 -1.26
CA ILE A 429 11.98 -30.11 -0.15
C ILE A 429 10.71 -29.30 -0.37
N VAL A 430 10.84 -27.98 -0.52
CA VAL A 430 9.67 -27.09 -0.63
C VAL A 430 8.87 -27.45 -1.87
N LEU A 431 9.53 -27.62 -3.02
CA LEU A 431 8.89 -27.93 -4.30
C LEU A 431 8.10 -29.25 -4.25
N SER A 432 8.68 -30.33 -3.70
CA SER A 432 7.98 -31.61 -3.55
C SER A 432 6.74 -31.49 -2.64
N ASN A 433 6.87 -30.75 -1.53
CA ASN A 433 5.79 -30.59 -0.58
C ASN A 433 4.65 -29.72 -1.13
N ILE A 434 4.93 -28.65 -1.89
CA ILE A 434 3.88 -27.88 -2.57
C ILE A 434 3.20 -28.70 -3.68
N CYS A 435 3.92 -29.57 -4.39
CA CYS A 435 3.30 -30.55 -5.30
C CYS A 435 2.36 -31.48 -4.54
N THR A 436 2.79 -32.01 -3.40
CA THR A 436 1.97 -32.88 -2.53
C THR A 436 0.69 -32.17 -2.07
N LEU A 437 0.79 -30.92 -1.62
CA LEU A 437 -0.35 -30.12 -1.18
C LEU A 437 -1.35 -29.85 -2.31
N ALA A 438 -0.86 -29.56 -3.52
CA ALA A 438 -1.71 -29.34 -4.70
C ALA A 438 -2.37 -30.64 -5.17
N LEU A 439 -1.63 -31.75 -5.24
CA LEU A 439 -2.11 -33.07 -5.66
C LEU A 439 -3.21 -33.64 -4.75
N ASN A 440 -3.21 -33.25 -3.47
CA ASN A 440 -4.16 -33.74 -2.47
C ASN A 440 -5.26 -32.70 -2.16
N VAL A 441 -5.51 -31.73 -3.04
CA VAL A 441 -6.52 -30.69 -2.80
C VAL A 441 -7.92 -31.25 -2.52
N ASP A 442 -8.32 -32.35 -3.16
CA ASP A 442 -9.59 -33.07 -2.93
C ASP A 442 -9.62 -33.84 -1.59
N LYS A 443 -8.44 -34.24 -1.08
CA LYS A 443 -8.26 -34.90 0.23
C LYS A 443 -7.99 -33.92 1.38
N ILE A 444 -7.80 -32.64 1.09
CA ILE A 444 -7.56 -31.61 2.11
C ILE A 444 -8.77 -30.67 2.17
N CYS A 445 -9.23 -30.21 1.02
CA CYS A 445 -10.45 -29.44 0.87
C CYS A 445 -11.59 -30.40 0.53
N SER A 446 -12.38 -30.76 1.53
CA SER A 446 -13.49 -31.71 1.38
C SER A 446 -14.60 -31.24 0.42
N ARG A 447 -14.64 -29.94 0.12
CA ARG A 447 -15.45 -29.32 -0.92
C ARG A 447 -14.80 -28.00 -1.36
N PRO A 448 -15.14 -27.45 -2.54
CA PRO A 448 -14.73 -26.12 -2.92
C PRO A 448 -15.22 -25.04 -1.95
N PRO A 449 -14.40 -24.05 -1.61
CA PRO A 449 -14.87 -22.87 -0.87
C PRO A 449 -15.98 -22.13 -1.64
N PRO A 450 -17.03 -21.62 -0.97
CA PRO A 450 -18.00 -20.75 -1.61
C PRO A 450 -17.38 -19.38 -1.93
N LEU A 451 -17.85 -18.75 -3.01
CA LEU A 451 -17.49 -17.39 -3.39
C LEU A 451 -18.24 -16.38 -2.51
N LEU A 452 -17.52 -15.34 -2.08
CA LEU A 452 -18.04 -14.21 -1.32
C LEU A 452 -18.45 -13.08 -2.28
N ARG A 453 -19.63 -13.25 -2.86
CA ARG A 453 -20.20 -12.39 -3.91
C ARG A 453 -20.76 -11.06 -3.40
N ILE A 454 -20.85 -10.05 -4.26
CA ILE A 454 -21.46 -8.74 -3.99
C ILE A 454 -22.86 -8.92 -3.38
N GLY A 455 -23.15 -8.13 -2.36
CA GLY A 455 -24.41 -8.13 -1.62
C GLY A 455 -24.55 -9.26 -0.59
N SER A 456 -23.56 -10.15 -0.48
CA SER A 456 -23.63 -11.25 0.48
C SER A 456 -23.07 -10.86 1.86
N ASN A 457 -23.78 -11.30 2.90
CA ASN A 457 -23.32 -11.27 4.29
C ASN A 457 -22.92 -12.69 4.69
N ARG A 458 -21.76 -13.15 4.21
CA ARG A 458 -21.31 -14.53 4.35
C ARG A 458 -19.88 -14.65 4.85
N THR A 459 -19.63 -15.72 5.59
CA THR A 459 -18.30 -16.09 6.09
C THR A 459 -17.92 -17.48 5.58
N VAL A 460 -16.67 -17.67 5.19
CA VAL A 460 -16.06 -18.99 4.98
C VAL A 460 -14.95 -19.18 6.00
N THR A 461 -14.88 -20.36 6.61
CA THR A 461 -13.84 -20.71 7.60
C THR A 461 -13.19 -22.03 7.23
N MET A 462 -11.86 -22.05 7.25
CA MET A 462 -11.03 -23.18 6.83
C MET A 462 -9.78 -23.30 7.70
N SER A 463 -9.12 -24.45 7.68
CA SER A 463 -7.82 -24.62 8.32
C SER A 463 -6.70 -23.91 7.55
N GLN A 464 -5.60 -23.57 8.22
CA GLN A 464 -4.38 -23.09 7.54
C GLN A 464 -3.82 -24.15 6.57
N LYS A 465 -4.01 -25.45 6.85
CA LYS A 465 -3.65 -26.54 5.93
C LYS A 465 -4.47 -26.55 4.63
N GLN A 466 -5.77 -26.25 4.71
CA GLN A 466 -6.60 -26.03 3.53
C GLN A 466 -6.15 -24.80 2.76
N ALA A 467 -5.80 -23.73 3.46
CA ALA A 467 -5.25 -22.53 2.86
C ALA A 467 -3.95 -22.80 2.09
N ALA A 468 -3.02 -23.53 2.71
CA ALA A 468 -1.76 -23.98 2.11
C ALA A 468 -1.96 -24.81 0.83
N SER A 469 -2.93 -25.73 0.82
CA SER A 469 -3.27 -26.52 -0.36
C SER A 469 -3.80 -25.65 -1.50
N LEU A 470 -4.70 -24.70 -1.19
CA LEU A 470 -5.23 -23.76 -2.19
C LEU A 470 -4.17 -22.79 -2.72
N LEU A 471 -3.25 -22.31 -1.88
CA LEU A 471 -2.10 -21.50 -2.32
C LEU A 471 -1.10 -22.30 -3.14
N SER A 472 -0.93 -23.59 -2.85
CA SER A 472 -0.13 -24.48 -3.71
C SER A 472 -0.78 -24.66 -5.09
N CYS A 473 -2.11 -24.72 -5.16
CA CYS A 473 -2.82 -24.64 -6.44
C CYS A 473 -2.62 -23.29 -7.15
N ALA A 474 -2.58 -22.17 -6.40
CA ALA A 474 -2.30 -20.85 -6.95
C ALA A 474 -0.89 -20.74 -7.56
N PHE A 475 0.10 -21.32 -6.89
CA PHE A 475 1.49 -21.42 -7.35
C PHE A 475 1.55 -22.08 -8.73
N PHE A 476 0.93 -23.27 -8.89
CA PHE A 476 0.91 -23.97 -10.18
C PHE A 476 -0.12 -23.42 -11.18
N CYS A 477 -0.75 -22.29 -10.86
CA CYS A 477 -1.73 -21.62 -11.72
C CYS A 477 -2.93 -22.50 -12.09
N LEU A 478 -3.42 -23.29 -11.13
CA LEU A 478 -4.43 -24.33 -11.37
C LEU A 478 -5.87 -23.83 -11.41
N PHE A 479 -6.15 -22.59 -11.00
CA PHE A 479 -7.53 -22.10 -10.95
C PHE A 479 -8.02 -21.73 -12.36
N PRO A 480 -8.99 -22.48 -12.93
CA PRO A 480 -9.44 -22.28 -14.29
C PRO A 480 -10.29 -21.02 -14.42
N ARG A 481 -10.33 -20.45 -15.63
CA ARG A 481 -11.12 -19.26 -16.00
C ARG A 481 -10.75 -17.97 -15.26
N ARG A 482 -9.67 -17.95 -14.47
CA ARG A 482 -9.23 -16.76 -13.71
C ARG A 482 -8.26 -15.84 -14.45
N PHE A 483 -7.87 -16.19 -15.67
CA PHE A 483 -6.84 -15.46 -16.43
C PHE A 483 -7.38 -14.32 -17.28
N ASN A 484 -8.67 -14.34 -17.61
CA ASN A 484 -9.27 -13.37 -18.53
C ASN A 484 -10.25 -12.51 -17.74
N GLN A 485 -9.83 -11.30 -17.38
CA GLN A 485 -10.66 -10.30 -16.69
C GLN A 485 -11.37 -9.35 -17.69
N LYS A 486 -11.54 -9.76 -18.95
CA LYS A 486 -12.32 -8.99 -19.91
C LYS A 486 -13.77 -8.88 -19.45
N VAL A 487 -14.39 -7.74 -19.78
CA VAL A 487 -15.83 -7.51 -19.56
C VAL A 487 -16.65 -8.64 -20.17
N GLY A 488 -17.61 -9.16 -19.41
CA GLY A 488 -18.47 -10.29 -19.75
C GLY A 488 -17.86 -11.66 -19.44
N SER A 489 -16.65 -11.73 -18.88
CA SER A 489 -16.09 -13.00 -18.38
C SER A 489 -16.68 -13.37 -17.03
N GLU A 490 -16.74 -14.68 -16.74
CA GLU A 490 -17.34 -15.21 -15.50
C GLU A 490 -16.74 -14.60 -14.22
N TYR A 491 -15.44 -14.33 -14.21
CA TYR A 491 -14.70 -13.81 -13.06
C TYR A 491 -14.24 -12.36 -13.28
N GLU A 492 -14.94 -11.56 -14.10
CA GLU A 492 -14.57 -10.15 -14.37
C GLU A 492 -14.44 -9.31 -13.10
N ASN A 493 -15.24 -9.62 -12.07
CA ASN A 493 -15.29 -8.90 -10.80
C ASN A 493 -14.33 -9.47 -9.74
N TYR A 494 -13.38 -10.33 -10.12
CA TYR A 494 -12.41 -10.95 -9.21
C TYR A 494 -10.97 -10.66 -9.64
N GLN A 495 -10.08 -10.67 -8.66
CA GLN A 495 -8.64 -10.72 -8.92
C GLN A 495 -8.22 -12.10 -9.47
N ASN A 496 -7.11 -12.11 -10.20
CA ASN A 496 -6.47 -13.37 -10.59
C ASN A 496 -5.68 -13.92 -9.39
N PRO A 497 -6.05 -15.10 -8.85
CA PRO A 497 -5.33 -15.70 -7.72
C PRO A 497 -4.09 -16.48 -8.17
N ASN A 498 -3.95 -16.81 -9.47
CA ASN A 498 -2.84 -17.60 -9.99
C ASN A 498 -1.55 -16.76 -10.03
N PHE A 499 -0.42 -17.37 -9.66
CA PHE A 499 0.84 -16.65 -9.45
C PHE A 499 1.58 -16.27 -10.74
N ASN A 500 0.99 -16.54 -11.91
CA ASN A 500 1.64 -16.29 -13.20
C ASN A 500 2.15 -14.83 -13.37
N THR A 501 1.38 -13.83 -12.94
CA THR A 501 1.83 -12.42 -13.02
C THR A 501 2.85 -12.06 -11.95
N LEU A 502 2.85 -12.78 -10.82
CA LEU A 502 3.81 -12.62 -9.76
C LEU A 502 5.19 -13.20 -10.18
N PHE A 503 5.19 -14.29 -10.95
CA PHE A 503 6.39 -14.91 -11.53
C PHE A 503 6.92 -14.18 -12.77
N GLN A 504 6.07 -13.40 -13.42
CA GLN A 504 6.46 -12.59 -14.58
C GLN A 504 7.16 -11.31 -14.13
N GLY A 505 8.15 -10.87 -14.88
CA GLY A 505 8.77 -9.56 -14.77
C GLY A 505 9.02 -8.94 -16.14
N GLY A 506 9.28 -7.62 -16.17
CA GLY A 506 9.68 -6.94 -17.41
C GLY A 506 11.00 -7.49 -17.99
N ARG A 507 11.58 -6.83 -19.00
CA ARG A 507 12.80 -7.33 -19.69
C ARG A 507 13.99 -7.64 -18.76
N LYS A 508 14.03 -7.04 -17.57
CA LYS A 508 15.05 -7.27 -16.55
C LYS A 508 14.68 -8.38 -15.54
N GLY A 509 13.55 -9.08 -15.71
CA GLY A 509 13.06 -10.14 -14.84
C GLY A 509 12.53 -9.67 -13.48
N GLY A 510 11.79 -8.56 -13.48
CA GLY A 510 11.11 -8.02 -12.30
C GLY A 510 11.92 -6.99 -11.52
N THR A 511 11.22 -6.11 -10.81
CA THR A 511 11.82 -5.08 -9.96
C THR A 511 12.37 -5.70 -8.66
N THR A 512 13.28 -4.98 -7.99
CA THR A 512 13.91 -5.46 -6.74
C THR A 512 12.86 -5.77 -5.67
N TRP A 513 11.91 -4.84 -5.43
CA TRP A 513 10.87 -5.05 -4.43
C TRP A 513 9.90 -6.18 -4.81
N LYS A 514 9.64 -6.42 -6.10
CA LYS A 514 8.85 -7.58 -6.52
C LYS A 514 9.54 -8.91 -6.21
N LEU A 515 10.85 -9.00 -6.41
CA LEU A 515 11.63 -10.18 -5.98
C LEU A 515 11.53 -10.39 -4.46
N GLN A 516 11.56 -9.31 -3.68
CA GLN A 516 11.42 -9.37 -2.22
C GLN A 516 10.01 -9.79 -1.80
N LYS A 517 8.95 -9.32 -2.49
CA LYS A 517 7.58 -9.82 -2.30
C LYS A 517 7.49 -11.32 -2.56
N LEU A 518 8.07 -11.79 -3.68
CA LEU A 518 8.10 -13.20 -4.01
C LEU A 518 8.86 -14.01 -2.95
N LYS A 519 9.98 -13.46 -2.42
CA LYS A 519 10.73 -14.06 -1.30
C LYS A 519 9.85 -14.22 -0.05
N CYS A 520 9.01 -13.24 0.32
CA CYS A 520 8.08 -13.39 1.43
C CYS A 520 7.05 -14.51 1.22
N VAL A 521 6.49 -14.62 0.01
CA VAL A 521 5.52 -15.69 -0.33
C VAL A 521 6.19 -17.07 -0.32
N PHE A 522 7.44 -17.16 -0.77
CA PHE A 522 8.18 -18.43 -0.78
C PHE A 522 8.67 -18.81 0.62
N HIS A 523 9.00 -17.82 1.45
CA HIS A 523 9.28 -18.03 2.86
C HIS A 523 8.07 -18.65 3.59
N TYR A 524 6.84 -18.25 3.25
CA TYR A 524 5.64 -18.95 3.72
C TYR A 524 5.64 -20.43 3.32
N PHE A 525 5.85 -20.76 2.03
CA PHE A 525 5.91 -22.16 1.59
C PHE A 525 7.01 -22.95 2.30
N HIS A 526 8.18 -22.35 2.51
CA HIS A 526 9.25 -22.96 3.31
C HIS A 526 8.75 -23.28 4.73
N ARG A 527 8.24 -22.28 5.46
CA ARG A 527 7.71 -22.44 6.83
C ARG A 527 6.65 -23.52 6.95
N ILE A 528 5.64 -23.54 6.07
CA ILE A 528 4.54 -24.51 6.17
C ILE A 528 4.94 -25.93 5.77
N THR A 529 6.02 -26.09 4.99
CA THR A 529 6.53 -27.40 4.59
C THR A 529 7.51 -27.98 5.61
N GLU A 530 8.14 -27.14 6.44
CA GLU A 530 8.86 -27.58 7.64
C GLU A 530 7.90 -27.92 8.79
N LYS A 531 6.95 -27.03 9.06
CA LYS A 531 5.93 -27.22 10.10
C LYS A 531 4.60 -26.62 9.66
N MET A 532 3.67 -27.50 9.30
CA MET A 532 2.31 -27.11 8.93
C MET A 532 1.61 -26.39 10.09
N PRO A 533 1.08 -25.18 9.89
CA PRO A 533 0.27 -24.52 10.90
C PRO A 533 -1.06 -25.27 11.12
N ASN A 534 -1.45 -25.38 12.38
CA ASN A 534 -2.67 -26.08 12.81
C ASN A 534 -3.82 -25.14 13.21
N GLY A 535 -3.72 -23.86 12.88
CA GLY A 535 -4.78 -22.88 13.16
C GLY A 535 -5.91 -22.90 12.11
N VAL A 536 -6.82 -21.96 12.32
CA VAL A 536 -8.02 -21.73 11.51
C VAL A 536 -8.02 -20.28 11.03
N ILE A 537 -8.56 -20.04 9.84
CA ILE A 537 -8.75 -18.70 9.28
C ILE A 537 -10.19 -18.51 8.79
N SER A 538 -10.68 -17.27 8.83
CA SER A 538 -12.00 -16.91 8.31
C SER A 538 -11.91 -15.72 7.36
N PHE A 539 -12.65 -15.80 6.25
CA PHE A 539 -12.91 -14.68 5.34
C PHE A 539 -14.38 -14.34 5.42
N ARG A 540 -14.70 -13.07 5.68
CA ARG A 540 -16.10 -12.62 5.79
C ARG A 540 -16.32 -11.43 4.89
N ARG A 541 -17.33 -11.52 4.02
CA ARG A 541 -17.91 -10.34 3.37
C ARG A 541 -19.04 -9.82 4.23
N TYR A 542 -19.03 -8.50 4.42
CA TYR A 542 -20.09 -7.81 5.13
C TYR A 542 -20.58 -6.63 4.29
N GLN A 543 -21.89 -6.56 4.11
CA GLN A 543 -22.58 -5.41 3.54
C GLN A 543 -23.39 -4.72 4.65
N LEU A 544 -23.15 -3.43 4.84
CA LEU A 544 -23.94 -2.60 5.73
C LEU A 544 -25.37 -2.47 5.19
N PRO A 545 -26.40 -2.96 5.92
CA PRO A 545 -27.78 -2.75 5.52
C PRO A 545 -28.11 -1.26 5.52
N GLU A 546 -28.92 -0.80 4.57
CA GLU A 546 -29.29 0.61 4.45
C GLU A 546 -29.98 1.13 5.73
N SER A 547 -30.79 0.30 6.39
CA SER A 547 -31.43 0.61 7.67
C SER A 547 -30.45 0.81 8.83
N CYS A 548 -29.19 0.39 8.67
CA CYS A 548 -28.13 0.56 9.66
C CYS A 548 -27.18 1.72 9.34
N VAL A 549 -27.37 2.43 8.22
CA VAL A 549 -26.61 3.64 7.91
C VAL A 549 -27.01 4.73 8.91
N PRO A 550 -26.07 5.30 9.67
CA PRO A 550 -26.39 6.35 10.64
C PRO A 550 -26.99 7.57 9.95
N LYS A 551 -27.95 8.18 10.62
CA LYS A 551 -28.37 9.54 10.30
C LYS A 551 -27.37 10.52 10.88
N TRP A 552 -26.28 10.76 10.16
CA TRP A 552 -25.13 11.54 10.61
C TRP A 552 -25.49 12.90 11.22
N THR A 553 -26.42 13.62 10.59
CA THR A 553 -26.89 14.95 11.03
C THR A 553 -27.78 14.94 12.28
N GLU A 554 -28.19 13.75 12.75
CA GLU A 554 -29.00 13.55 13.96
C GLU A 554 -28.17 12.85 15.08
N SER A 555 -26.91 12.51 14.82
CA SER A 555 -26.09 11.75 15.77
C SER A 555 -25.75 12.55 17.02
N THR A 556 -25.88 11.92 18.19
CA THR A 556 -25.51 12.49 19.49
C THR A 556 -24.30 11.81 20.10
N GLU A 557 -23.64 10.92 19.35
CA GLU A 557 -22.48 10.19 19.84
C GLU A 557 -21.31 11.15 20.13
N PRO A 558 -20.66 11.03 21.29
CA PRO A 558 -19.46 11.79 21.61
C PRO A 558 -18.25 11.26 20.83
N LEU A 559 -17.17 12.04 20.81
CA LEU A 559 -15.90 11.58 20.22
C LEU A 559 -15.30 10.42 21.01
N CYS A 560 -14.80 9.41 20.29
CA CYS A 560 -14.07 8.29 20.89
C CYS A 560 -12.68 8.72 21.41
N LYS A 561 -12.07 7.87 22.25
CA LYS A 561 -10.66 8.01 22.63
C LYS A 561 -9.75 7.83 21.42
N ILE A 562 -8.67 8.61 21.33
CA ILE A 562 -7.65 8.43 20.30
C ILE A 562 -6.25 8.23 20.89
N HIS A 563 -5.43 7.47 20.17
CA HIS A 563 -3.99 7.38 20.34
C HIS A 563 -3.36 7.70 18.97
N VAL A 564 -2.56 8.75 18.86
CA VAL A 564 -1.95 9.18 17.60
C VAL A 564 -0.44 9.08 17.73
N THR A 565 0.21 8.32 16.85
CA THR A 565 1.65 8.12 16.90
C THR A 565 2.25 8.10 15.50
N LYS A 566 3.50 8.52 15.39
CA LYS A 566 4.30 8.39 14.16
C LYS A 566 5.11 7.09 14.11
N ASN A 567 5.24 6.43 15.27
CA ASN A 567 6.04 5.23 15.47
C ASN A 567 5.14 3.99 15.37
N LYS A 568 5.72 2.83 15.04
CA LYS A 568 5.04 1.54 14.78
C LYS A 568 4.26 1.50 13.46
N THR A 569 3.84 0.30 13.08
CA THR A 569 2.99 0.05 11.90
C THR A 569 1.68 -0.61 12.31
N ILE A 570 0.72 -0.66 11.39
CA ILE A 570 -0.62 -1.21 11.66
C ILE A 570 -0.55 -2.70 12.02
N GLU A 571 0.35 -3.44 11.36
CA GLU A 571 0.57 -4.86 11.61
C GLU A 571 1.24 -5.20 12.93
N ASP A 572 1.80 -4.21 13.64
CA ASP A 572 2.36 -4.39 14.99
C ASP A 572 1.32 -4.14 16.09
N MET A 573 0.06 -3.88 15.73
CA MET A 573 -1.03 -3.57 16.65
C MET A 573 -1.88 -4.80 16.95
N ASP A 574 -1.27 -5.82 17.53
CA ASP A 574 -1.93 -7.09 17.84
C ASP A 574 -3.16 -6.90 18.74
N GLY A 575 -4.22 -7.64 18.44
CA GLY A 575 -5.48 -7.58 19.19
C GLY A 575 -6.32 -6.32 18.96
N LEU A 576 -5.92 -5.43 18.05
CA LEU A 576 -6.78 -4.37 17.50
C LEU A 576 -7.42 -4.82 16.18
N LEU A 577 -8.45 -4.10 15.72
CA LEU A 577 -8.90 -4.22 14.33
C LEU A 577 -7.95 -3.43 13.44
N GLN A 578 -7.16 -4.14 12.66
CA GLN A 578 -6.14 -3.59 11.79
C GLN A 578 -6.74 -3.27 10.42
N VAL A 579 -6.54 -2.04 9.94
CA VAL A 579 -7.06 -1.60 8.64
C VAL A 579 -6.07 -1.92 7.54
N ASP A 580 -6.56 -2.60 6.50
CA ASP A 580 -5.92 -2.72 5.20
C ASP A 580 -6.43 -1.61 4.29
N PHE A 581 -5.53 -0.77 3.78
CA PHE A 581 -5.82 0.35 2.87
C PHE A 581 -6.05 -0.19 1.46
N ALA A 582 -7.15 -0.91 1.33
CA ALA A 582 -7.36 -1.82 0.23
C ALA A 582 -7.61 -1.12 -1.11
N ASN A 583 -7.35 -1.83 -2.19
CA ASN A 583 -8.05 -1.63 -3.44
C ASN A 583 -9.45 -2.26 -3.36
N LYS A 584 -10.43 -1.72 -4.09
CA LYS A 584 -11.75 -2.37 -4.21
C LYS A 584 -11.66 -3.81 -4.74
N TYR A 585 -10.63 -4.10 -5.53
CA TYR A 585 -10.21 -5.45 -5.85
C TYR A 585 -9.14 -5.89 -4.87
N ILE A 586 -9.58 -6.45 -3.74
CA ILE A 586 -8.75 -6.81 -2.58
C ILE A 586 -7.41 -7.47 -2.96
N GLY A 587 -6.34 -7.02 -2.31
CA GLY A 587 -4.95 -7.34 -2.61
C GLY A 587 -4.33 -6.47 -3.71
N GLY A 588 -5.10 -5.60 -4.36
CA GLY A 588 -4.60 -4.57 -5.26
C GLY A 588 -3.60 -5.07 -6.30
N GLY A 589 -2.39 -4.52 -6.25
CA GLY A 589 -1.27 -4.86 -7.12
C GLY A 589 -0.37 -5.99 -6.61
N VAL A 590 -0.79 -6.81 -5.63
CA VAL A 590 0.09 -7.78 -4.94
C VAL A 590 0.71 -8.78 -5.91
N MET A 591 -0.08 -9.25 -6.88
CA MET A 591 0.35 -10.16 -7.93
C MET A 591 1.18 -9.48 -9.04
N ASN A 592 1.38 -8.16 -8.97
CA ASN A 592 2.05 -7.33 -9.98
C ASN A 592 3.21 -6.54 -9.32
N GLU A 593 3.37 -5.26 -9.67
CA GLU A 593 4.44 -4.38 -9.15
C GLU A 593 4.06 -3.62 -7.87
N GLY A 594 2.78 -3.62 -7.47
CA GLY A 594 2.29 -2.90 -6.28
C GLY A 594 3.02 -3.36 -5.02
N CYS A 595 3.45 -2.42 -4.19
CA CYS A 595 4.28 -2.71 -3.02
C CYS A 595 4.08 -1.68 -1.90
N VAL A 596 2.84 -1.24 -1.71
CA VAL A 596 2.47 -0.32 -0.64
C VAL A 596 1.79 -1.10 0.49
N GLN A 597 1.10 -0.41 1.41
CA GLN A 597 0.59 -1.01 2.65
C GLN A 597 -0.23 -2.31 2.43
N GLU A 598 -1.17 -2.33 1.48
CA GLU A 598 -1.98 -3.52 1.17
C GLU A 598 -1.11 -4.69 0.69
N GLU A 599 -0.30 -4.48 -0.36
CA GLU A 599 0.49 -5.58 -0.93
C GLU A 599 1.54 -6.10 0.05
N ILE A 600 2.18 -5.21 0.83
CA ILE A 600 3.13 -5.61 1.88
C ILE A 600 2.42 -6.50 2.89
N ARG A 601 1.23 -6.11 3.36
CA ARG A 601 0.51 -6.91 4.35
C ARG A 601 0.16 -8.31 3.82
N PHE A 602 -0.23 -8.39 2.55
CA PHE A 602 -0.60 -9.67 1.91
C PHE A 602 0.60 -10.59 1.72
N VAL A 603 1.80 -10.09 1.46
CA VAL A 603 2.99 -10.96 1.27
C VAL A 603 3.65 -11.36 2.59
N ILE A 604 3.53 -10.56 3.65
CA ILE A 604 4.00 -10.98 4.98
C ILE A 604 2.99 -11.92 5.68
N CYS A 605 1.72 -11.89 5.27
CA CYS A 605 0.66 -12.82 5.71
C CYS A 605 0.02 -13.56 4.50
N PRO A 606 0.73 -14.46 3.78
CA PRO A 606 0.29 -14.99 2.48
C PRO A 606 -1.06 -15.72 2.45
N GLU A 607 -1.57 -16.16 3.59
CA GLU A 607 -2.92 -16.71 3.71
C GLU A 607 -4.00 -15.72 3.24
N MET A 608 -3.75 -14.41 3.37
CA MET A 608 -4.62 -13.34 2.86
C MET A 608 -4.78 -13.35 1.32
N LEU A 609 -3.82 -13.92 0.58
CA LEU A 609 -3.89 -14.04 -0.89
C LEU A 609 -5.09 -14.88 -1.35
N LEU A 610 -5.65 -15.74 -0.48
CA LEU A 610 -6.87 -16.48 -0.80
C LEU A 610 -8.09 -15.57 -0.92
N SER A 611 -8.06 -14.34 -0.41
CA SER A 611 -9.15 -13.39 -0.67
C SER A 611 -9.29 -13.07 -2.16
N LEU A 612 -8.21 -13.09 -2.96
CA LEU A 612 -8.26 -12.93 -4.42
C LEU A 612 -9.02 -14.08 -5.09
N LEU A 613 -8.96 -15.28 -4.49
CA LEU A 613 -9.69 -16.46 -4.95
C LEU A 613 -11.19 -16.35 -4.63
N LEU A 614 -11.52 -15.82 -3.46
CA LEU A 614 -12.83 -15.92 -2.83
C LEU A 614 -13.75 -14.70 -3.05
N CYS A 615 -13.20 -13.49 -3.14
CA CYS A 615 -13.99 -12.26 -2.98
C CYS A 615 -14.22 -11.51 -4.30
N GLU A 616 -15.47 -11.13 -4.57
CA GLU A 616 -15.77 -10.13 -5.62
C GLU A 616 -15.32 -8.73 -5.19
N VAL A 617 -15.17 -7.84 -6.17
CA VAL A 617 -14.94 -6.40 -5.97
C VAL A 617 -15.85 -5.81 -4.90
N ILE A 618 -15.26 -5.05 -3.99
CA ILE A 618 -15.92 -4.46 -2.82
C ILE A 618 -16.78 -3.26 -3.25
N GLN A 619 -18.06 -3.22 -2.85
CA GLN A 619 -18.95 -2.08 -3.09
C GLN A 619 -18.81 -0.99 -2.01
N PRO A 620 -19.30 0.24 -2.23
CA PRO A 620 -19.17 1.35 -1.27
C PRO A 620 -19.67 1.08 0.15
N ASN A 621 -20.67 0.21 0.33
CA ASN A 621 -21.24 -0.16 1.63
C ASN A 621 -20.81 -1.57 2.08
N GLU A 622 -19.71 -2.09 1.55
CA GLU A 622 -19.19 -3.42 1.89
C GLU A 622 -17.77 -3.37 2.46
N CYS A 623 -17.35 -4.45 3.12
CA CYS A 623 -15.96 -4.69 3.49
C CYS A 623 -15.68 -6.19 3.55
N ILE A 624 -14.39 -6.55 3.57
CA ILE A 624 -13.93 -7.92 3.77
C ILE A 624 -13.12 -7.99 5.06
N PHE A 625 -13.49 -8.87 5.97
CA PHE A 625 -12.69 -9.21 7.14
C PHE A 625 -11.86 -10.47 6.87
N LEU A 626 -10.58 -10.39 7.23
CA LEU A 626 -9.59 -11.45 7.15
C LEU A 626 -9.15 -11.75 8.59
N ILE A 627 -9.55 -12.90 9.11
CA ILE A 627 -9.51 -13.21 10.53
C ILE A 627 -8.62 -14.43 10.76
N GLY A 628 -7.60 -14.27 11.60
CA GLY A 628 -6.73 -15.36 12.02
C GLY A 628 -5.56 -15.67 11.09
N CYS A 629 -5.40 -14.93 9.99
CA CYS A 629 -4.24 -15.10 9.10
C CYS A 629 -2.94 -14.82 9.86
N GLU A 630 -1.96 -15.71 9.72
CA GLU A 630 -0.66 -15.63 10.39
C GLU A 630 0.33 -14.73 9.62
N ARG A 631 1.13 -13.97 10.37
CA ARG A 631 2.30 -13.28 9.83
C ARG A 631 3.49 -14.23 9.81
N PHE A 632 4.08 -14.42 8.64
CA PHE A 632 5.22 -15.32 8.44
C PHE A 632 6.54 -14.56 8.29
N SER A 633 6.50 -13.32 7.80
CA SER A 633 7.73 -12.60 7.40
C SER A 633 7.85 -11.24 8.10
N SER A 634 9.06 -10.96 8.56
CA SER A 634 9.52 -9.62 8.93
C SER A 634 10.01 -8.90 7.67
N TYR A 635 9.89 -7.58 7.64
CA TYR A 635 10.31 -6.78 6.49
C TYR A 635 10.95 -5.46 6.94
N ARG A 636 11.56 -4.76 5.98
CA ARG A 636 12.00 -3.37 6.12
C ARG A 636 11.70 -2.60 4.83
N GLY A 637 11.76 -1.27 4.92
CA GLY A 637 11.47 -0.40 3.79
C GLY A 637 9.99 -0.42 3.40
N TYR A 638 9.66 0.34 2.37
CA TYR A 638 8.31 0.56 1.87
C TYR A 638 8.36 0.90 0.39
N SER A 639 7.34 0.53 -0.39
CA SER A 639 7.33 0.74 -1.84
C SER A 639 8.58 0.15 -2.49
N THR A 640 9.34 0.94 -3.24
CA THR A 640 10.53 0.52 -3.97
C THR A 640 11.70 0.07 -3.09
N SER A 641 11.71 0.50 -1.82
CA SER A 641 12.72 0.09 -0.83
C SER A 641 12.34 -1.17 -0.05
N PHE A 642 11.17 -1.76 -0.31
CA PHE A 642 10.68 -2.93 0.40
C PHE A 642 11.64 -4.12 0.25
N GLN A 643 11.98 -4.73 1.38
CA GLN A 643 12.84 -5.91 1.46
C GLN A 643 12.31 -6.90 2.49
N PHE A 644 12.34 -8.18 2.12
CA PHE A 644 12.23 -9.27 3.10
C PHE A 644 13.39 -9.12 4.08
N LYS A 645 13.09 -9.17 5.39
CA LYS A 645 14.11 -9.05 6.43
C LYS A 645 14.47 -10.42 6.98
N ASP A 646 13.49 -11.09 7.58
CA ASP A 646 13.71 -12.37 8.27
C ASP A 646 12.36 -13.08 8.48
N ASN A 647 12.43 -14.26 9.08
CA ASN A 647 11.32 -14.96 9.68
C ASN A 647 10.58 -14.10 10.73
N TYR A 648 9.26 -14.26 10.81
CA TYR A 648 8.45 -13.73 11.91
C TYR A 648 7.78 -14.89 12.64
N ILE A 649 8.02 -14.96 13.95
CA ILE A 649 7.32 -15.88 14.83
C ILE A 649 6.11 -15.14 15.38
N ASP A 650 4.94 -15.46 14.85
CA ASP A 650 3.69 -14.85 15.28
C ASP A 650 3.23 -15.48 16.59
N GLU A 651 3.40 -14.76 17.69
CA GLU A 651 3.02 -15.18 19.04
C GLU A 651 1.57 -14.77 19.40
N THR A 652 0.83 -14.16 18.45
CA THR A 652 -0.56 -13.76 18.68
C THR A 652 -1.38 -14.95 19.18
N PRO A 653 -2.08 -14.82 20.33
CA PRO A 653 -2.89 -15.89 20.88
C PRO A 653 -4.00 -16.32 19.92
N LYS A 654 -4.49 -17.56 20.09
CA LYS A 654 -5.62 -18.08 19.32
C LYS A 654 -6.92 -17.97 20.11
N ASP A 655 -8.00 -17.75 19.40
CA ASP A 655 -9.35 -17.82 19.93
C ASP A 655 -9.84 -19.27 20.09
N SER A 656 -11.07 -19.46 20.61
CA SER A 656 -11.62 -20.81 20.83
C SER A 656 -11.86 -21.62 19.56
N TRP A 657 -11.83 -20.99 18.38
CA TRP A 657 -11.90 -21.65 17.09
C TRP A 657 -10.52 -22.01 16.52
N GLY A 658 -9.43 -21.61 17.19
CA GLY A 658 -8.06 -21.81 16.74
C GLY A 658 -7.57 -20.74 15.77
N ARG A 659 -8.27 -19.60 15.66
CA ARG A 659 -7.86 -18.47 14.82
C ARG A 659 -6.98 -17.54 15.62
N LYS A 660 -5.88 -17.05 15.05
CA LYS A 660 -5.11 -15.99 15.71
C LYS A 660 -6.00 -14.77 15.98
N LEU A 661 -5.80 -14.09 17.10
CA LEU A 661 -6.48 -12.84 17.47
C LEU A 661 -5.96 -11.65 16.65
N CYS A 662 -5.78 -11.87 15.35
CA CYS A 662 -5.41 -10.89 14.34
C CYS A 662 -6.61 -10.69 13.42
N HIS A 663 -7.22 -9.51 13.48
CA HIS A 663 -8.38 -9.14 12.67
C HIS A 663 -7.97 -8.01 11.71
N VAL A 664 -7.98 -8.30 10.41
CA VAL A 664 -7.75 -7.30 9.36
C VAL A 664 -9.06 -6.99 8.64
N VAL A 665 -9.31 -5.73 8.32
CA VAL A 665 -10.43 -5.31 7.47
C VAL A 665 -9.95 -4.56 6.23
N ALA A 666 -10.32 -5.05 5.05
CA ALA A 666 -10.06 -4.39 3.79
C ALA A 666 -11.04 -3.23 3.59
N MET A 667 -10.48 -2.01 3.60
CA MET A 667 -11.22 -0.77 3.51
C MET A 667 -10.73 0.03 2.29
N ASP A 668 -11.48 -0.02 1.19
CA ASP A 668 -11.07 0.65 -0.05
C ASP A 668 -11.47 2.13 -0.10
N ALA A 669 -10.49 3.02 -0.27
CA ALA A 669 -10.73 4.46 -0.49
C ALA A 669 -11.07 4.77 -1.96
N ILE A 670 -11.65 5.95 -2.21
CA ILE A 670 -11.73 6.48 -3.57
C ILE A 670 -10.34 6.92 -4.01
N ALA A 671 -9.92 6.51 -5.21
CA ALA A 671 -8.77 7.10 -5.88
C ALA A 671 -9.17 8.42 -6.56
N PHE A 672 -8.62 9.54 -6.10
CA PHE A 672 -8.96 10.87 -6.60
C PHE A 672 -7.97 11.33 -7.68
N TYR A 673 -8.40 11.30 -8.93
CA TYR A 673 -7.66 11.92 -10.04
C TYR A 673 -7.75 13.44 -9.99
N ASN A 674 -8.94 13.97 -9.66
CA ASN A 674 -9.10 15.38 -9.31
C ASN A 674 -9.16 15.53 -7.78
N ARG A 675 -8.10 16.09 -7.18
CA ARG A 675 -8.00 16.28 -5.72
C ARG A 675 -9.18 17.06 -5.14
N SER A 676 -9.74 18.06 -5.82
CA SER A 676 -10.84 18.86 -5.26
C SER A 676 -12.16 18.08 -5.13
N SER A 677 -12.34 17.03 -5.94
CA SER A 677 -13.57 16.23 -5.92
C SER A 677 -13.80 15.48 -4.60
N GLN A 678 -12.76 15.28 -3.79
CA GLN A 678 -12.86 14.62 -2.49
C GLN A 678 -13.71 15.40 -1.48
N TYR A 679 -13.81 16.73 -1.65
CA TYR A 679 -14.58 17.61 -0.78
C TYR A 679 -16.06 17.72 -1.19
N THR A 680 -16.50 16.97 -2.21
CA THR A 680 -17.93 16.89 -2.53
C THR A 680 -18.68 16.09 -1.47
N ILE A 681 -19.91 16.49 -1.14
CA ILE A 681 -20.76 15.77 -0.17
C ILE A 681 -20.89 14.29 -0.54
N LYS A 682 -21.05 13.98 -1.83
CA LYS A 682 -21.14 12.61 -2.35
C LYS A 682 -19.92 11.78 -1.95
N ASN A 683 -18.71 12.29 -2.21
CA ASN A 683 -17.49 11.54 -1.96
C ASN A 683 -17.16 11.47 -0.47
N MET A 684 -17.33 12.55 0.30
CA MET A 684 -17.16 12.50 1.77
C MET A 684 -18.13 11.51 2.42
N LYS A 685 -19.41 11.50 2.00
CA LYS A 685 -20.41 10.54 2.48
C LYS A 685 -20.04 9.11 2.12
N ARG A 686 -19.54 8.86 0.91
CA ARG A 686 -19.06 7.54 0.48
C ARG A 686 -17.96 7.04 1.41
N GLU A 687 -16.93 7.85 1.64
CA GLU A 687 -15.80 7.48 2.49
C GLU A 687 -16.21 7.27 3.95
N LEU A 688 -17.14 8.08 4.44
CA LEU A 688 -17.70 7.91 5.78
C LEU A 688 -18.50 6.60 5.94
N ILE A 689 -19.35 6.26 4.96
CA ILE A 689 -20.07 4.99 4.94
C ILE A 689 -19.11 3.81 4.87
N LYS A 690 -18.07 3.90 4.04
CA LYS A 690 -17.03 2.87 3.92
C LYS A 690 -16.31 2.65 5.25
N ALA A 691 -15.80 3.71 5.87
CA ALA A 691 -15.10 3.63 7.15
C ALA A 691 -16.01 3.07 8.25
N TYR A 692 -17.24 3.57 8.35
CA TYR A 692 -18.21 3.07 9.34
C TYR A 692 -18.58 1.60 9.12
N THR A 693 -18.73 1.17 7.87
CA THR A 693 -18.98 -0.25 7.53
C THR A 693 -17.86 -1.15 8.05
N CYS A 694 -16.59 -0.70 7.93
CA CYS A 694 -15.43 -1.46 8.37
C CYS A 694 -15.27 -1.45 9.90
N PHE A 695 -15.55 -0.31 10.54
CA PHE A 695 -15.35 -0.12 11.98
C PHE A 695 -16.47 -0.73 12.81
N ARG A 696 -17.68 -0.81 12.24
CA ARG A 696 -18.80 -1.50 12.86
C ARG A 696 -18.59 -3.01 12.78
N VAL A 697 -18.29 -3.63 13.92
CA VAL A 697 -18.40 -5.08 14.06
C VAL A 697 -19.84 -5.41 14.47
N PRO A 698 -20.57 -6.25 13.71
CA PRO A 698 -21.90 -6.68 14.12
C PRO A 698 -21.84 -7.39 15.49
N ALA A 699 -22.69 -6.99 16.43
CA ALA A 699 -22.74 -7.52 17.80
C ALA A 699 -22.89 -9.05 17.89
N ALA A 700 -23.33 -9.71 16.81
CA ALA A 700 -23.40 -11.16 16.71
C ALA A 700 -22.03 -11.87 16.65
N LEU A 701 -20.91 -11.14 16.51
CA LEU A 701 -19.55 -11.70 16.41
C LEU A 701 -18.72 -11.56 17.69
N THR A 702 -18.88 -10.44 18.39
CA THR A 702 -18.18 -10.13 19.63
C THR A 702 -18.88 -8.97 20.31
N ASP A 703 -18.99 -9.06 21.63
CA ASP A 703 -19.40 -7.98 22.52
C ASP A 703 -18.25 -6.99 22.76
N LEU A 704 -17.00 -7.43 22.62
CA LEU A 704 -15.82 -6.59 22.78
C LEU A 704 -15.55 -5.73 21.54
N LYS A 705 -15.53 -4.42 21.76
CA LYS A 705 -15.19 -3.39 20.77
C LYS A 705 -13.71 -3.03 20.86
N ALA A 706 -12.83 -3.84 20.29
CA ALA A 706 -11.39 -3.55 20.22
C ALA A 706 -11.13 -2.17 19.61
N GLY A 707 -10.00 -1.53 19.91
CA GLY A 707 -9.55 -0.34 19.19
C GLY A 707 -9.34 -0.63 17.70
N ILE A 708 -9.27 0.44 16.91
CA ILE A 708 -9.02 0.40 15.47
C ILE A 708 -7.59 0.89 15.23
N ALA A 709 -6.73 0.06 14.64
CA ALA A 709 -5.41 0.47 14.18
C ALA A 709 -5.49 0.86 12.70
N THR A 710 -5.29 2.15 12.41
CA THR A 710 -5.40 2.73 11.06
C THR A 710 -4.39 3.86 10.87
N GLY A 711 -4.51 4.65 9.81
CA GLY A 711 -3.64 5.78 9.52
C GLY A 711 -4.10 6.58 8.31
N ASN A 712 -3.15 6.94 7.46
CA ASN A 712 -3.30 7.76 6.24
C ASN A 712 -4.04 7.02 5.09
N TRP A 713 -5.23 6.49 5.39
CA TRP A 713 -6.07 5.72 4.48
C TRP A 713 -6.42 6.47 3.20
N GLY A 714 -5.96 5.94 2.06
CA GLY A 714 -6.21 6.51 0.74
C GLY A 714 -5.43 7.79 0.43
N CYS A 715 -4.42 8.15 1.23
CA CYS A 715 -3.70 9.41 1.10
C CYS A 715 -2.42 9.35 0.25
N GLY A 716 -1.89 8.15 -0.01
CA GLY A 716 -0.74 7.95 -0.90
C GLY A 716 -1.17 7.89 -2.36
N ALA A 717 -1.05 6.71 -2.98
CA ALA A 717 -1.39 6.46 -4.39
C ALA A 717 -2.83 6.88 -4.80
N PHE A 718 -3.74 7.08 -3.84
CA PHE A 718 -5.14 7.45 -4.08
C PHE A 718 -5.43 8.96 -3.87
N ASN A 719 -4.41 9.77 -3.56
CA ASN A 719 -4.46 11.24 -3.51
C ASN A 719 -5.49 11.85 -2.54
N GLY A 720 -5.91 11.11 -1.51
CA GLY A 720 -6.76 11.63 -0.44
C GLY A 720 -6.02 12.59 0.50
N ASN A 721 -6.70 13.63 0.97
CA ASN A 721 -6.16 14.56 1.95
C ASN A 721 -6.12 13.92 3.35
N LYS A 722 -4.96 13.94 4.01
CA LYS A 722 -4.72 13.33 5.32
C LYS A 722 -5.65 13.88 6.42
N GLN A 723 -5.85 15.21 6.47
CA GLN A 723 -6.71 15.86 7.47
C GLN A 723 -8.17 15.43 7.30
N LEU A 724 -8.69 15.48 6.06
CA LEU A 724 -10.05 15.04 5.75
C LEU A 724 -10.26 13.57 6.12
N LYS A 725 -9.32 12.70 5.75
CA LYS A 725 -9.39 11.26 6.05
C LYS A 725 -9.25 10.96 7.54
N ALA A 726 -8.48 11.74 8.29
CA ALA A 726 -8.40 11.62 9.75
C ALA A 726 -9.74 11.97 10.42
N ILE A 727 -10.38 13.09 10.03
CA ILE A 727 -11.70 13.48 10.54
C ILE A 727 -12.78 12.47 10.16
N ILE A 728 -12.82 12.00 8.90
CA ILE A 728 -13.79 10.98 8.47
C ILE A 728 -13.67 9.70 9.30
N GLN A 729 -12.44 9.24 9.57
CA GLN A 729 -12.21 8.05 10.38
C GLN A 729 -12.56 8.29 11.85
N LEU A 730 -12.31 9.48 12.40
CA LEU A 730 -12.74 9.87 13.75
C LEU A 730 -14.26 9.85 13.89
N ILE A 731 -15.00 10.40 12.92
CA ILE A 731 -16.48 10.36 12.88
C ILE A 731 -16.97 8.92 12.87
N ALA A 732 -16.44 8.09 11.96
CA ALA A 732 -16.84 6.69 11.81
C ALA A 732 -16.54 5.86 13.07
N ALA A 733 -15.36 6.04 13.67
CA ALA A 733 -14.94 5.31 14.87
C ALA A 733 -15.76 5.71 16.10
N SER A 734 -16.01 7.02 16.26
CA SER A 734 -16.86 7.56 17.31
C SER A 734 -18.30 7.04 17.19
N GLN A 735 -18.87 7.07 15.99
CA GLN A 735 -20.19 6.52 15.72
C GLN A 735 -20.28 5.00 15.95
N ALA A 736 -19.19 4.26 15.72
CA ALA A 736 -19.11 2.83 16.03
C ALA A 736 -18.86 2.56 17.53
N GLY A 737 -18.52 3.58 18.31
CA GLY A 737 -18.14 3.50 19.72
C GLY A 737 -16.84 2.72 19.92
N ARG A 738 -15.82 3.00 19.11
CA ARG A 738 -14.52 2.31 19.15
C ARG A 738 -13.37 3.31 19.27
N PRO A 739 -12.39 3.08 20.15
CA PRO A 739 -11.18 3.91 20.19
C PRO A 739 -10.39 3.84 18.88
N LEU A 740 -9.73 4.93 18.52
CA LEU A 740 -8.96 5.07 17.28
C LEU A 740 -7.46 5.18 17.57
N VAL A 741 -6.69 4.21 17.10
CA VAL A 741 -5.22 4.25 17.07
C VAL A 741 -4.80 4.68 15.67
N TYR A 742 -4.30 5.91 15.54
CA TYR A 742 -3.96 6.53 14.26
C TYR A 742 -2.45 6.62 14.09
N LEU A 743 -1.92 5.82 13.16
CA LEU A 743 -0.50 5.79 12.81
C LEU A 743 -0.23 6.72 11.64
N THR A 744 0.52 7.80 11.88
CA THR A 744 0.76 8.86 10.88
C THR A 744 1.87 8.54 9.90
N PHE A 745 2.60 7.44 10.12
CA PHE A 745 3.73 7.01 9.31
C PHE A 745 4.83 8.07 9.25
N ARG A 746 5.55 8.25 10.37
CA ARG A 746 6.67 9.21 10.54
C ARG A 746 6.32 10.71 10.47
N ASP A 747 5.08 11.07 10.12
CA ASP A 747 4.60 12.45 10.04
C ASP A 747 4.29 13.04 11.44
N GLN A 748 5.28 13.69 12.06
CA GLN A 748 5.14 14.33 13.38
C GLN A 748 4.16 15.50 13.35
N ASN A 749 4.13 16.26 12.26
CA ASN A 749 3.25 17.42 12.12
C ASN A 749 1.79 16.98 12.14
N LEU A 750 1.46 15.87 11.48
CA LEU A 750 0.12 15.29 11.54
C LEU A 750 -0.23 14.79 12.94
N VAL A 751 0.71 14.20 13.69
CA VAL A 751 0.47 13.78 15.10
C VAL A 751 0.00 14.98 15.93
N LEU A 752 0.79 16.06 15.90
CA LEU A 752 0.53 17.26 16.71
C LEU A 752 -0.73 17.99 16.26
N SER A 753 -0.90 18.22 14.95
CA SER A 753 -2.02 18.98 14.42
C SER A 753 -3.35 18.23 14.55
N PHE A 754 -3.38 16.91 14.33
CA PHE A 754 -4.60 16.12 14.51
C PHE A 754 -5.02 16.06 15.97
N TYR A 755 -4.06 15.85 16.89
CA TYR A 755 -4.36 15.86 18.32
C TYR A 755 -4.84 17.23 18.82
N LYS A 756 -4.25 18.32 18.32
CA LYS A 756 -4.70 19.69 18.65
C LYS A 756 -6.18 19.90 18.28
N VAL A 757 -6.57 19.50 17.07
CA VAL A 757 -7.98 19.56 16.62
C VAL A 757 -8.87 18.67 17.48
N TYR A 758 -8.44 17.43 17.75
CA TYR A 758 -9.18 16.53 18.62
C TYR A 758 -9.42 17.12 20.02
N LYS A 759 -8.39 17.69 20.64
CA LYS A 759 -8.48 18.29 21.97
C LYS A 759 -9.44 19.48 21.99
N TYR A 760 -9.35 20.36 20.99
CA TYR A 760 -10.31 21.46 20.84
C TYR A 760 -11.76 20.96 20.73
N LEU A 761 -11.99 19.94 19.90
CA LEU A 761 -13.32 19.35 19.74
C LEU A 761 -13.84 18.70 21.04
N LEU A 762 -12.95 18.09 21.85
CA LEU A 762 -13.32 17.59 23.17
C LEU A 762 -13.69 18.71 24.14
N ASP A 763 -12.92 19.80 24.17
CA ASP A 763 -13.16 20.96 25.04
C ASP A 763 -14.51 21.63 24.71
N GLU A 764 -14.84 21.72 23.42
CA GLU A 764 -16.13 22.23 22.91
C GLU A 764 -17.28 21.21 23.03
N LYS A 765 -17.00 19.99 23.53
CA LYS A 765 -17.98 18.88 23.65
C LYS A 765 -18.66 18.53 22.33
N ALA A 766 -17.91 18.59 21.23
CA ALA A 766 -18.39 18.27 19.90
C ALA A 766 -18.90 16.83 19.81
N THR A 767 -19.94 16.64 19.02
CA THR A 767 -20.55 15.35 18.70
C THR A 767 -20.22 14.93 17.26
N VAL A 768 -20.53 13.69 16.92
CA VAL A 768 -20.46 13.18 15.53
C VAL A 768 -21.22 14.10 14.55
N LYS A 769 -22.39 14.63 14.95
CA LYS A 769 -23.16 15.57 14.12
C LYS A 769 -22.35 16.83 13.81
N ASP A 770 -21.69 17.41 14.81
CA ASP A 770 -20.96 18.67 14.64
C ASP A 770 -19.79 18.53 13.66
N LEU A 771 -19.05 17.42 13.74
CA LEU A 771 -18.00 17.09 12.77
C LEU A 771 -18.57 16.90 11.36
N CYS A 772 -19.74 16.28 11.21
CA CYS A 772 -20.41 16.19 9.91
C CYS A 772 -20.84 17.56 9.38
N THR A 773 -21.29 18.48 10.25
CA THR A 773 -21.62 19.86 9.87
C THR A 773 -20.38 20.62 9.40
N TYR A 774 -19.24 20.50 10.10
CA TYR A 774 -17.97 21.06 9.64
C TYR A 774 -17.62 20.57 8.22
N LEU A 775 -17.67 19.26 7.98
CA LEU A 775 -17.38 18.71 6.65
C LEU A 775 -18.34 19.24 5.58
N GLN A 776 -19.63 19.40 5.90
CA GLN A 776 -20.62 19.94 4.97
C GLN A 776 -20.32 21.41 4.60
N GLN A 777 -20.01 22.25 5.58
CA GLN A 777 -19.67 23.66 5.34
C GLN A 777 -18.31 23.81 4.60
N TYR A 778 -17.35 22.93 4.90
CA TYR A 778 -16.01 22.93 4.30
C TYR A 778 -16.00 22.69 2.78
N THR A 779 -17.08 22.15 2.21
CA THR A 779 -17.28 21.97 0.76
C THR A 779 -17.02 23.23 -0.07
N THR A 780 -17.21 24.42 0.52
CA THR A 780 -17.00 25.73 -0.13
C THR A 780 -15.72 26.45 0.31
N LEU A 781 -14.99 25.89 1.29
CA LEU A 781 -13.85 26.54 1.97
C LEU A 781 -12.51 25.85 1.73
N TYR A 782 -12.50 24.64 1.16
CA TYR A 782 -11.29 23.81 1.03
C TYR A 782 -10.14 24.44 0.24
N ASN A 783 -10.41 25.44 -0.61
CA ASN A 783 -9.39 26.20 -1.35
C ASN A 783 -8.89 27.45 -0.61
N LYS A 784 -9.48 27.78 0.55
CA LYS A 784 -9.21 29.01 1.29
C LYS A 784 -8.47 28.76 2.61
N ILE A 785 -8.74 27.65 3.26
CA ILE A 785 -8.24 27.31 4.59
C ILE A 785 -8.11 25.78 4.72
N THR A 786 -7.15 25.30 5.53
CA THR A 786 -7.04 23.86 5.80
C THR A 786 -8.22 23.40 6.66
N LEU A 787 -8.56 22.11 6.62
CA LEU A 787 -9.70 21.60 7.38
C LEU A 787 -9.46 21.74 8.88
N PHE A 788 -8.23 21.48 9.33
CA PHE A 788 -7.86 21.60 10.74
C PHE A 788 -7.93 23.05 11.23
N ASP A 789 -7.42 24.01 10.46
CA ASP A 789 -7.50 25.42 10.85
C ASP A 789 -8.95 25.91 10.87
N TYR A 790 -9.75 25.53 9.86
CA TYR A 790 -11.18 25.85 9.82
C TYR A 790 -11.94 25.35 11.05
N ILE A 791 -11.67 24.13 11.51
CA ILE A 791 -12.30 23.56 12.71
C ILE A 791 -11.89 24.37 13.95
N ILE A 792 -10.61 24.71 14.11
CA ILE A 792 -10.10 25.48 15.26
C ILE A 792 -10.65 26.91 15.28
N GLU A 793 -10.76 27.57 14.12
CA GLU A 793 -11.20 28.96 14.01
C GLU A 793 -12.73 29.13 14.08
N THR A 794 -13.49 28.05 14.00
CA THR A 794 -14.96 28.06 13.96
C THR A 794 -15.52 27.40 15.24
N PRO A 795 -16.07 28.17 16.20
CA PRO A 795 -16.67 27.62 17.42
C PRO A 795 -17.79 26.62 17.14
N VAL A 796 -17.90 25.54 17.92
CA VAL A 796 -18.97 24.54 17.73
C VAL A 796 -20.35 25.17 17.91
N SER A 797 -20.47 26.18 18.77
CA SER A 797 -21.72 26.93 18.96
C SER A 797 -22.18 27.75 17.75
N SER A 798 -21.35 27.89 16.72
CA SER A 798 -21.65 28.63 15.49
C SER A 798 -22.11 27.74 14.33
N LEU A 799 -22.08 26.43 14.51
CA LEU A 799 -22.59 25.42 13.57
C LEU A 799 -24.10 25.27 13.67
#